data_AF-A0A132AJL6-F1
#
_entry.id   AF-A0A132AJL6-F1
#
_cell.length_a   1.000
_cell.length_b   1.000
_cell.length_c   1.000
_cell.angle_alpha   90.00
_cell.angle_beta   90.00
_cell.angle_gamma   90.00
#
_symmetry.space_group_name_H-M   'P 1'
#
loop_
_entity.id
_entity.type
_entity.pdbx_description
1 polymer ?
#
loop_
_entity_poly.entity_id
_entity_poly.type
_entity_poly.pdbx_seq_one_letter_code
_entity_poly.pdbx_strand_id
1 'polypeptide(L)'
;MVRLNVRTFTAWCNSHLSKAGTQIENIEEDFRNGLKLMLLLEVISGETLPKPDRGKMRFHKIANVNKALDFIASKGVKLVSIGAEEIVDGNTKMTLGLIWTIILRFAIQDISVEEMTAKEGLLLWCQRKTAPYRNVNVQNFHLSWKDGLAFCALIHRHRPDLIDYSKLSKDNPQDNLNTAFDTAEKHLGIPKMLDAEEMATMVKPDERAVMTYVSCYYHALKGAQKAETASNRICKVLRVNQDNEKLMEEYERLASDLLDWINRTTPWLENKTTDNKLSTAQKKLEEFRAYRRMHKPPRVEQKGKLETNFNTLQTKLRLSNRPAYMPSEGKTVRDINNAWKGLEHAEKGFEEWLLSEMMRLERLDHLAQKFKHKADTHEDWTKGKETMLQSQDFRNCRLYEVKALKKKHEAFESDLSAHQDRVEQIAAIAQELYSLNYHDSASVNARCQRICDQWDRFGSLTQKRRQALEEAERVLEKIDQLHLEFAKRAAPFNNWLDGAREDLVDMFIVHTIEEIQGLIEAHEQFKRTLGEADQEFNSIMKLAQEIQVFATQYQIPGGIDNPYTLLHPQEITSKWNDVKQLVPKRDQTLQTELLRQQRNEGLRRTFAEKANGVGPWIERHIDAVVAIGMGMQGSLEEQLQKLRQYEEAVSTYKIHMDELEKIHQEVQENMIFENRYTQYTMETLRVGWEQLLTSIQRNINEVENQILTRDSKGITQDQLNEFRGSFNHFDKTRTGRLNPDEFKSCLISVGYNIRNDRQGENDFRRIMSRVDPNSTGYVTFDAFLDFMTRENTDTDTAEQIIDSFRILASDKPYITVEDLRRELPSDQAEYCIQRMGQYRGPGTVPGALDYRTFSTALYGESDL
;
A
#
# COMPACT_ATOMS: atom_id res chain seq x y z
N MET A 1 46.73 67.84 -6.22
CA MET A 1 45.40 67.68 -6.84
C MET A 1 45.48 67.47 -8.35
N VAL A 2 45.96 68.43 -9.17
CA VAL A 2 46.01 68.27 -10.65
C VAL A 2 46.79 67.03 -11.11
N ARG A 3 47.96 66.75 -10.50
CA ARG A 3 48.83 65.61 -10.86
C ARG A 3 48.17 64.22 -10.69
N LEU A 4 47.34 64.04 -9.66
CA LEU A 4 46.66 62.76 -9.39
C LEU A 4 45.55 62.47 -10.41
N ASN A 5 44.80 63.52 -10.77
CA ASN A 5 43.75 63.43 -11.80
C ASN A 5 44.34 63.13 -13.17
N VAL A 6 45.49 63.73 -13.53
CA VAL A 6 46.21 63.41 -14.77
C VAL A 6 46.50 61.90 -14.84
N ARG A 7 47.11 61.31 -13.81
CA ARG A 7 47.45 59.88 -13.81
C ARG A 7 46.22 58.98 -13.87
N THR A 8 45.25 59.22 -12.99
CA THR A 8 44.05 58.37 -12.88
C THR A 8 43.25 58.40 -14.18
N PHE A 9 43.04 59.59 -14.76
CA PHE A 9 42.28 59.72 -16.00
C PHE A 9 43.04 59.18 -17.21
N THR A 10 44.38 59.30 -17.23
CA THR A 10 45.22 58.68 -18.26
C THR A 10 45.10 57.16 -18.21
N ALA A 11 45.24 56.56 -17.03
CA ALA A 11 45.11 55.12 -16.81
C ALA A 11 43.70 54.61 -17.16
N TRP A 12 42.66 55.35 -16.78
CA TRP A 12 41.28 55.03 -17.15
C TRP A 12 41.08 55.06 -18.68
N CYS A 13 41.54 56.11 -19.36
CA CYS A 13 41.46 56.18 -20.83
C CYS A 13 42.20 55.01 -21.48
N ASN A 14 43.40 54.67 -21.00
CA ASN A 14 44.19 53.54 -21.51
C ASN A 14 43.53 52.18 -21.26
N SER A 15 42.77 52.01 -20.17
CA SER A 15 42.00 50.79 -19.91
C SER A 15 40.93 50.50 -20.98
N HIS A 16 40.45 51.55 -21.65
CA HIS A 16 39.52 51.44 -22.77
C HIS A 16 40.24 51.45 -24.12
N LEU A 17 41.17 52.37 -24.34
CA LEU A 17 41.91 52.51 -25.60
C LEU A 17 42.77 51.29 -25.95
N SER A 18 43.30 50.58 -24.95
CA SER A 18 44.04 49.34 -25.16
C SER A 18 43.20 48.26 -25.85
N LYS A 19 41.88 48.24 -25.64
CA LYS A 19 40.94 47.33 -26.35
C LYS A 19 40.86 47.63 -27.85
N ALA A 20 41.16 48.87 -28.25
CA ALA A 20 41.26 49.31 -29.63
C ALA A 20 42.71 49.36 -30.14
N GLY A 21 43.68 48.81 -29.39
CA GLY A 21 45.08 48.69 -29.79
C GLY A 21 45.89 50.01 -29.74
N THR A 22 45.47 50.99 -28.94
CA THR A 22 46.19 52.28 -28.80
C THR A 22 46.26 52.75 -27.34
N GLN A 23 47.10 53.74 -27.06
CA GLN A 23 47.30 54.31 -25.72
C GLN A 23 47.72 55.79 -25.76
N ILE A 24 47.57 56.48 -24.63
CA ILE A 24 48.05 57.84 -24.39
C ILE A 24 49.15 57.85 -23.33
N GLU A 25 50.16 58.68 -23.54
CA GLU A 25 51.28 58.92 -22.61
C GLU A 25 51.08 60.25 -21.88
N ASN A 26 50.70 61.30 -22.62
CA ASN A 26 50.44 62.62 -22.06
C ASN A 26 49.03 63.08 -22.45
N ILE A 27 48.13 63.06 -21.46
CA ILE A 27 46.71 63.44 -21.63
C ILE A 27 46.53 64.86 -22.19
N GLU A 28 47.47 65.77 -21.93
CA GLU A 28 47.43 67.16 -22.38
C GLU A 28 47.80 67.31 -23.85
N GLU A 29 48.61 66.41 -24.39
CA GLU A 29 49.11 66.48 -25.76
C GLU A 29 48.38 65.53 -26.71
N ASP A 30 48.10 64.32 -26.24
CA ASP A 30 47.56 63.22 -27.04
C ASP A 30 46.11 63.44 -27.47
N PHE A 31 45.33 64.19 -26.71
CA PHE A 31 43.95 64.53 -27.05
C PHE A 31 43.82 65.78 -27.91
N ARG A 32 44.89 66.56 -28.10
CA ARG A 32 44.86 67.82 -28.86
C ARG A 32 44.50 67.64 -30.33
N ASN A 33 44.67 66.45 -30.89
CA ASN A 33 44.33 66.14 -32.28
C ASN A 33 42.88 65.66 -32.48
N GLY A 34 42.15 65.40 -31.39
CA GLY A 34 40.78 64.89 -31.38
C GLY A 34 40.61 63.41 -31.75
N LEU A 35 41.59 62.77 -32.40
CA LEU A 35 41.46 61.40 -32.91
C LEU A 35 41.34 60.37 -31.80
N LYS A 36 42.24 60.43 -30.81
CA LYS A 36 42.22 59.49 -29.66
C LYS A 36 41.00 59.74 -28.77
N LEU A 37 40.51 60.98 -28.70
CA LEU A 37 39.28 61.32 -27.97
C LEU A 37 38.05 60.74 -28.65
N MET A 38 37.95 60.86 -29.98
CA MET A 38 36.85 60.25 -30.75
C MET A 38 36.85 58.73 -30.60
N LEU A 39 38.00 58.08 -30.75
CA LEU A 39 38.11 56.63 -30.59
C LEU A 39 37.76 56.16 -29.17
N LEU A 40 38.17 56.91 -28.14
CA LEU A 40 37.77 56.63 -26.77
C LEU A 40 36.24 56.64 -26.63
N LEU A 41 35.56 57.63 -27.22
CA LEU A 41 34.09 57.73 -27.20
C LEU A 41 33.43 56.57 -27.93
N GLU A 42 33.97 56.14 -29.07
CA GLU A 42 33.47 54.96 -29.79
C GLU A 42 33.57 53.69 -28.93
N VAL A 43 34.72 53.49 -28.27
CA VAL A 43 34.96 52.29 -27.45
C VAL A 43 34.08 52.24 -26.21
N ILE A 44 33.86 53.36 -25.53
CA ILE A 44 33.05 53.38 -24.30
C ILE A 44 31.54 53.37 -24.58
N SER A 45 31.10 53.90 -25.73
CA SER A 45 29.68 53.94 -26.10
C SER A 45 29.24 52.75 -26.95
N GLY A 46 30.17 52.09 -27.64
CA GLY A 46 29.88 51.06 -28.64
C GLY A 46 29.33 51.62 -29.97
N GLU A 47 29.28 52.95 -30.14
CA GLU A 47 28.73 53.62 -31.32
C GLU A 47 29.83 54.23 -32.20
N THR A 48 29.64 54.20 -33.52
CA THR A 48 30.60 54.79 -34.46
C THR A 48 30.40 56.29 -34.60
N LEU A 49 31.47 57.07 -34.47
CA LEU A 49 31.46 58.53 -34.66
C LEU A 49 31.68 58.90 -36.15
N PRO A 50 31.36 60.15 -36.55
CA PRO A 50 31.65 60.63 -37.90
C PRO A 50 33.14 60.53 -38.25
N LYS A 51 33.47 60.27 -39.53
CA LYS A 51 34.85 60.07 -39.96
C LYS A 51 35.76 61.26 -39.57
N PRO A 52 36.94 61.01 -38.98
CA PRO A 52 37.86 62.06 -38.57
C PRO A 52 38.59 62.71 -39.76
N ASP A 53 38.91 64.00 -39.63
CA ASP A 53 39.70 64.76 -40.57
C ASP A 53 41.20 64.50 -40.32
N ARG A 54 41.92 64.04 -41.35
CA ARG A 54 43.32 63.57 -41.22
C ARG A 54 44.40 64.65 -41.38
N GLY A 55 44.02 65.92 -41.49
CA GLY A 55 44.95 67.01 -41.73
C GLY A 55 45.73 67.45 -40.47
N LYS A 56 46.96 67.96 -40.65
CA LYS A 56 47.83 68.39 -39.54
C LYS A 56 47.58 69.82 -39.03
N MET A 57 46.87 70.64 -39.80
CA MET A 57 46.58 72.04 -39.47
C MET A 57 45.63 72.16 -38.27
N ARG A 58 45.75 73.25 -37.49
CA ARG A 58 44.98 73.49 -36.24
C ARG A 58 43.46 73.37 -36.45
N PHE A 59 42.90 73.84 -37.56
CA PHE A 59 41.46 73.74 -37.79
C PHE A 59 40.95 72.31 -37.99
N HIS A 60 41.75 71.38 -38.52
CA HIS A 60 41.37 69.96 -38.62
C HIS A 60 41.29 69.31 -37.22
N LYS A 61 42.20 69.70 -36.33
CA LYS A 61 42.19 69.25 -34.93
C LYS A 61 40.94 69.76 -34.20
N ILE A 62 40.60 71.04 -34.40
CA ILE A 62 39.37 71.66 -33.86
C ILE A 62 38.13 70.94 -34.40
N ALA A 63 38.07 70.64 -35.69
CA ALA A 63 36.95 69.91 -36.29
C ALA A 63 36.76 68.51 -35.67
N ASN A 64 37.85 67.76 -35.44
CA ASN A 64 37.77 66.46 -34.77
C ASN A 64 37.33 66.55 -33.31
N VAL A 65 37.84 67.53 -32.56
CA VAL A 65 37.40 67.76 -31.19
C VAL A 65 35.93 68.19 -31.15
N ASN A 66 35.46 69.04 -32.06
CA ASN A 66 34.05 69.40 -32.17
C ASN A 66 33.16 68.17 -32.43
N LYS A 67 33.53 67.27 -33.35
CA LYS A 67 32.82 66.00 -33.57
C LYS A 67 32.70 65.19 -32.28
N ALA A 68 33.75 65.15 -31.46
CA ALA A 68 33.73 64.48 -30.16
C ALA A 68 32.84 65.21 -29.13
N LEU A 69 32.92 66.54 -29.06
CA LEU A 69 32.10 67.36 -28.15
C LEU A 69 30.61 67.28 -28.50
N ASP A 70 30.27 67.32 -29.79
CA ASP A 70 28.89 67.16 -30.29
C ASP A 70 28.33 65.79 -29.92
N PHE A 71 29.14 64.73 -30.05
CA PHE A 71 28.75 63.40 -29.60
C PHE A 71 28.50 63.37 -28.09
N ILE A 72 29.39 63.93 -27.28
CA ILE A 72 29.23 64.00 -25.82
C ILE A 72 27.96 64.78 -25.43
N ALA A 73 27.71 65.91 -26.08
CA ALA A 73 26.51 66.71 -25.87
C ALA A 73 25.24 65.93 -26.23
N SER A 74 25.25 65.18 -27.35
CA SER A 74 24.13 64.31 -27.77
C SER A 74 23.80 63.22 -26.75
N LYS A 75 24.79 62.79 -25.95
CA LYS A 75 24.62 61.80 -24.88
C LYS A 75 24.13 62.40 -23.56
N GLY A 76 23.73 63.67 -23.56
CA GLY A 76 23.08 64.34 -22.43
C GLY A 76 24.05 65.03 -21.46
N VAL A 77 25.31 65.24 -21.85
CA VAL A 77 26.31 65.93 -21.03
C VAL A 77 26.27 67.43 -21.29
N LYS A 78 26.12 68.23 -20.23
CA LYS A 78 26.19 69.70 -20.32
C LYS A 78 27.65 70.17 -20.28
N LEU A 79 28.19 70.54 -21.43
CA LEU A 79 29.54 71.10 -21.59
C LEU A 79 29.53 72.59 -21.23
N VAL A 80 29.62 72.93 -19.95
CA VAL A 80 29.68 74.33 -19.49
C VAL A 80 31.13 74.80 -19.52
N SER A 81 31.40 75.85 -20.29
CA SER A 81 32.70 76.51 -20.44
C SER A 81 33.81 75.70 -21.14
N ILE A 82 33.56 74.49 -21.67
CA ILE A 82 34.55 73.68 -22.42
C ILE A 82 34.36 73.86 -23.92
N GLY A 83 35.28 74.57 -24.58
CA GLY A 83 35.34 74.72 -26.04
C GLY A 83 36.37 73.78 -26.70
N ALA A 84 36.24 73.52 -27.99
CA ALA A 84 37.20 72.70 -28.73
C ALA A 84 38.59 73.35 -28.82
N GLU A 85 38.66 74.68 -28.84
CA GLU A 85 39.91 75.43 -28.83
C GLU A 85 40.75 75.13 -27.59
N GLU A 86 40.12 75.06 -26.42
CA GLU A 86 40.79 74.80 -25.14
C GLU A 86 41.47 73.43 -25.11
N ILE A 87 40.87 72.42 -25.74
CA ILE A 87 41.43 71.06 -25.84
C ILE A 87 42.57 71.02 -26.86
N VAL A 88 42.41 71.68 -28.01
CA VAL A 88 43.44 71.73 -29.05
C VAL A 88 44.65 72.56 -28.62
N ASP A 89 44.44 73.60 -27.82
CA ASP A 89 45.52 74.45 -27.31
C ASP A 89 46.22 73.85 -26.08
N GLY A 90 45.70 72.74 -25.53
CA GLY A 90 46.35 71.96 -24.47
C GLY A 90 46.07 72.50 -23.07
N ASN A 91 44.91 73.10 -22.82
CA ASN A 91 44.53 73.54 -21.50
C ASN A 91 44.25 72.33 -20.59
N THR A 92 45.20 72.01 -19.70
CA THR A 92 45.13 70.88 -18.78
C THR A 92 43.84 70.85 -17.98
N LYS A 93 43.41 72.01 -17.44
CA LYS A 93 42.24 72.07 -16.56
C LYS A 93 40.96 71.74 -17.32
N MET A 94 40.87 72.20 -18.56
CA MET A 94 39.71 71.97 -19.44
C MET A 94 39.69 70.55 -19.99
N THR A 95 40.86 70.00 -20.32
CA THR A 95 41.01 68.61 -20.77
C THR A 95 40.64 67.63 -19.65
N LEU A 96 41.13 67.84 -18.43
CA LEU A 96 40.73 67.02 -17.28
C LEU A 96 39.25 67.22 -16.92
N GLY A 97 38.72 68.42 -17.09
CA GLY A 97 37.29 68.71 -16.94
C GLY A 97 36.44 67.89 -17.90
N LEU A 98 36.82 67.85 -19.18
CA LEU A 98 36.15 67.08 -20.22
C LEU A 98 36.20 65.57 -19.93
N ILE A 99 37.38 65.01 -19.66
CA ILE A 99 37.52 63.58 -19.37
C ILE A 99 36.72 63.18 -18.13
N TRP A 100 36.68 64.03 -17.10
CA TRP A 100 35.81 63.80 -15.95
C TRP A 100 34.33 63.74 -16.32
N THR A 101 33.84 64.64 -17.18
CA THR A 101 32.44 64.58 -17.62
C THR A 101 32.12 63.31 -18.40
N ILE A 102 33.08 62.79 -19.17
CA ILE A 102 32.96 61.52 -19.88
C ILE A 102 32.90 60.36 -18.88
N ILE A 103 33.84 60.28 -17.93
CA ILE A 103 33.84 59.23 -16.89
C ILE A 103 32.54 59.27 -16.09
N LEU A 104 32.12 60.47 -15.65
CA LEU A 104 30.90 60.64 -14.89
C LEU A 104 29.71 60.10 -15.67
N ARG A 105 29.57 60.45 -16.95
CA ARG A 105 28.44 60.00 -17.78
C ARG A 105 28.44 58.51 -18.07
N PHE A 106 29.56 57.98 -18.55
CA PHE A 106 29.60 56.64 -19.14
C PHE A 106 30.01 55.54 -18.14
N ALA A 107 30.68 55.87 -17.05
CA ALA A 107 31.10 54.88 -16.05
C ALA A 107 30.31 54.98 -14.74
N ILE A 108 29.84 56.16 -14.34
CA ILE A 108 29.24 56.36 -13.02
C ILE A 108 27.73 56.60 -13.11
N GLN A 109 27.25 57.42 -14.04
CA GLN A 109 25.87 57.92 -14.06
C GLN A 109 24.80 56.83 -14.22
N ASP A 110 25.14 55.71 -14.85
CA ASP A 110 24.24 54.57 -15.04
C ASP A 110 24.23 53.60 -13.84
N ILE A 111 24.97 53.90 -12.77
CA ILE A 111 24.93 53.17 -11.51
C ILE A 111 23.68 53.57 -10.73
N SER A 112 22.59 52.81 -10.87
CA SER A 112 21.40 52.97 -10.02
C SER A 112 21.38 51.92 -8.90
N VAL A 113 21.24 52.39 -7.67
CA VAL A 113 20.99 51.59 -6.47
C VAL A 113 19.91 52.33 -5.68
N GLU A 114 18.72 51.73 -5.55
CA GLU A 114 17.59 52.27 -4.78
C GLU A 114 17.16 53.69 -5.17
N GLU A 115 17.02 53.96 -6.48
CA GLU A 115 16.55 55.25 -7.03
C GLU A 115 17.40 56.48 -6.66
N MET A 116 18.56 56.29 -6.03
CA MET A 116 19.46 57.38 -5.67
C MET A 116 20.24 57.91 -6.88
N THR A 117 20.79 59.13 -6.75
CA THR A 117 21.71 59.65 -7.76
C THR A 117 22.94 58.75 -7.87
N ALA A 118 23.53 58.65 -9.06
CA ALA A 118 24.62 57.73 -9.35
C ALA A 118 25.79 57.72 -8.36
N LYS A 119 26.18 58.92 -7.89
CA LYS A 119 27.23 59.08 -6.87
C LYS A 119 26.80 58.51 -5.52
N GLU A 120 25.58 58.78 -5.10
CA GLU A 120 25.02 58.29 -3.84
C GLU A 120 24.77 56.78 -3.90
N GLY A 121 24.30 56.26 -5.03
CA GLY A 121 24.12 54.83 -5.25
C GLY A 121 25.44 54.06 -5.21
N LEU A 122 26.51 54.58 -5.82
CA LEU A 122 27.85 54.00 -5.71
C LEU A 122 28.38 54.04 -4.27
N LEU A 123 28.14 55.13 -3.54
CA LEU A 123 28.56 55.27 -2.14
C LEU A 123 27.83 54.29 -1.23
N LEU A 124 26.51 54.17 -1.39
CA LEU A 124 25.66 53.24 -0.65
C LEU A 124 26.06 51.78 -0.91
N TRP A 125 26.39 51.45 -2.17
CA TRP A 125 26.90 50.12 -2.51
C TRP A 125 28.20 49.82 -1.75
N CYS A 126 29.15 50.76 -1.73
CA CYS A 126 30.39 50.59 -0.97
C CYS A 126 30.10 50.37 0.52
N GLN A 127 29.27 51.24 1.11
CA GLN A 127 28.86 51.15 2.52
C GLN A 127 28.26 49.79 2.87
N ARG A 128 27.31 49.28 2.07
CA ARG A 128 26.68 47.98 2.35
C ARG A 128 27.65 46.82 2.23
N LYS A 129 28.53 46.86 1.23
CA LYS A 129 29.51 45.78 1.03
C LYS A 129 30.59 45.79 2.09
N THR A 130 30.95 46.96 2.64
CA THR A 130 31.94 47.09 3.71
C THR A 130 31.35 47.12 5.12
N ALA A 131 30.01 47.20 5.29
CA ALA A 131 29.36 47.28 6.61
C ALA A 131 29.76 46.16 7.61
N PRO A 132 30.02 44.90 7.19
CA PRO A 132 30.48 43.86 8.11
C PRO A 132 31.88 44.10 8.69
N TYR A 133 32.69 44.98 8.09
CA TYR A 133 34.08 45.22 8.48
C TYR A 133 34.13 46.39 9.47
N ARG A 134 34.28 46.06 10.76
CA ARG A 134 34.25 47.04 11.86
C ARG A 134 35.29 48.17 11.75
N ASN A 135 36.42 47.90 11.07
CA ASN A 135 37.51 48.86 10.87
C ASN A 135 37.34 49.73 9.61
N VAL A 136 36.23 49.60 8.87
CA VAL A 136 35.96 50.36 7.63
C VAL A 136 34.65 51.13 7.77
N ASN A 137 34.72 52.46 7.57
CA ASN A 137 33.55 53.32 7.55
C ASN A 137 33.60 54.26 6.33
N VAL A 138 32.86 53.90 5.29
CA VAL A 138 32.83 54.64 4.03
C VAL A 138 31.77 55.75 4.09
N GLN A 139 32.19 57.01 4.11
CA GLN A 139 31.28 58.17 4.16
C GLN A 139 31.44 59.12 2.97
N ASN A 140 32.56 59.03 2.26
CA ASN A 140 32.91 59.90 1.14
C ASN A 140 33.89 59.20 0.21
N PHE A 141 34.13 59.75 -0.97
CA PHE A 141 35.14 59.26 -1.91
C PHE A 141 36.50 59.95 -1.76
N HIS A 142 36.88 60.38 -0.55
CA HIS A 142 38.21 60.95 -0.32
C HIS A 142 38.90 60.37 0.90
N LEU A 143 38.47 60.75 2.11
CA LEU A 143 39.15 60.42 3.36
C LEU A 143 38.87 58.99 3.81
N SER A 144 37.67 58.46 3.50
CA SER A 144 37.28 57.09 3.85
C SER A 144 38.06 55.99 3.13
N TRP A 145 38.81 56.33 2.08
CA TRP A 145 39.57 55.39 1.25
C TRP A 145 41.08 55.50 1.47
N LYS A 146 41.51 56.48 2.28
CA LYS A 146 42.92 56.84 2.45
C LYS A 146 43.74 55.75 3.13
N ASP A 147 43.14 54.98 4.02
CA ASP A 147 43.82 53.91 4.76
C ASP A 147 43.89 52.57 4.00
N GLY A 148 43.31 52.50 2.80
CA GLY A 148 43.31 51.34 1.91
C GLY A 148 42.41 50.17 2.35
N LEU A 149 41.92 50.16 3.59
CA LEU A 149 41.11 49.08 4.13
C LEU A 149 39.78 48.92 3.38
N ALA A 150 39.18 50.03 2.94
CA ALA A 150 37.94 50.01 2.17
C ALA A 150 38.08 49.27 0.82
N PHE A 151 39.21 49.42 0.12
CA PHE A 151 39.46 48.68 -1.13
C PHE A 151 39.65 47.18 -0.88
N CYS A 152 40.46 46.82 0.12
CA CYS A 152 40.65 45.43 0.52
C CYS A 152 39.34 44.76 0.96
N ALA A 153 38.49 45.48 1.70
CA ALA A 153 37.21 44.98 2.19
C ALA A 153 36.24 44.70 1.03
N LEU A 154 36.22 45.56 0.01
CA LEU A 154 35.40 45.32 -1.18
C LEU A 154 35.81 44.07 -1.95
N ILE A 155 37.12 43.85 -2.13
CA ILE A 155 37.65 42.64 -2.78
C ILE A 155 37.32 41.42 -1.94
N HIS A 156 37.70 41.40 -0.66
CA HIS A 156 37.48 40.26 0.24
C HIS A 156 35.99 39.92 0.41
N ARG A 157 35.08 40.91 0.36
CA ARG A 157 33.64 40.67 0.46
C ARG A 157 33.09 39.85 -0.71
N HIS A 158 33.65 40.01 -1.90
CA HIS A 158 33.18 39.32 -3.11
C HIS A 158 34.05 38.10 -3.46
N ARG A 159 35.34 38.16 -3.12
CA ARG A 159 36.36 37.14 -3.39
C ARG A 159 37.26 37.00 -2.17
N PRO A 160 36.80 36.30 -1.12
CA PRO A 160 37.56 36.14 0.11
C PRO A 160 38.84 35.31 -0.09
N ASP A 161 38.90 34.53 -1.17
CA ASP A 161 40.06 33.75 -1.60
C ASP A 161 41.28 34.61 -2.00
N LEU A 162 41.06 35.87 -2.38
CA LEU A 162 42.12 36.72 -2.96
C LEU A 162 42.89 37.57 -1.95
N ILE A 163 42.33 37.87 -0.77
CA ILE A 163 42.96 38.72 0.24
C ILE A 163 42.76 38.13 1.64
N ASP A 164 43.84 37.97 2.39
CA ASP A 164 43.75 37.66 3.83
C ASP A 164 43.54 38.96 4.63
N TYR A 165 42.26 39.28 4.88
CA TYR A 165 41.89 40.53 5.52
C TYR A 165 42.37 40.65 6.97
N SER A 166 42.67 39.52 7.64
CA SER A 166 43.08 39.50 9.06
C SER A 166 44.45 40.14 9.30
N LYS A 167 45.30 40.21 8.26
CA LYS A 167 46.66 40.75 8.34
C LYS A 167 46.76 42.26 8.11
N LEU A 168 45.64 42.92 7.77
CA LEU A 168 45.62 44.34 7.40
C LEU A 168 45.38 45.22 8.63
N SER A 169 46.15 46.32 8.76
CA SER A 169 46.00 47.31 9.83
C SER A 169 45.90 48.72 9.28
N LYS A 170 45.19 49.61 9.99
CA LYS A 170 45.02 51.02 9.62
C LYS A 170 46.34 51.81 9.64
N ASP A 171 47.33 51.34 10.39
CA ASP A 171 48.62 52.02 10.58
C ASP A 171 49.51 51.95 9.33
N ASN A 172 49.23 51.04 8.40
CA ASN A 172 50.01 50.80 7.17
C ASN A 172 49.19 51.10 5.90
N PRO A 173 48.79 52.37 5.66
CA PRO A 173 47.90 52.73 4.56
C PRO A 173 48.49 52.40 3.19
N GLN A 174 49.80 52.58 3.01
CA GLN A 174 50.49 52.34 1.73
C GLN A 174 50.49 50.86 1.34
N ASP A 175 50.75 49.95 2.30
CA ASP A 175 50.75 48.50 2.05
C ASP A 175 49.36 47.96 1.76
N ASN A 176 48.34 48.47 2.48
CA ASN A 176 46.95 48.11 2.23
C ASN A 176 46.52 48.51 0.81
N LEU A 177 46.86 49.73 0.38
CA LEU A 177 46.55 50.24 -0.95
C LEU A 177 47.26 49.43 -2.04
N ASN A 178 48.56 49.16 -1.90
CA ASN A 178 49.31 48.32 -2.84
C ASN A 178 48.72 46.91 -2.92
N THR A 179 48.37 46.30 -1.79
CA THR A 179 47.75 44.97 -1.76
C THR A 179 46.43 44.95 -2.53
N ALA A 180 45.57 45.95 -2.32
CA ALA A 180 44.30 46.05 -3.04
C ALA A 180 44.49 46.27 -4.55
N PHE A 181 45.40 47.15 -4.94
CA PHE A 181 45.61 47.54 -6.34
C PHE A 181 46.30 46.42 -7.14
N ASP A 182 47.29 45.74 -6.56
CA ASP A 182 47.96 44.59 -7.15
C ASP A 182 47.01 43.41 -7.36
N THR A 183 46.16 43.14 -6.35
CA THR A 183 45.18 42.05 -6.41
C THR A 183 44.13 42.33 -7.48
N ALA A 184 43.67 43.58 -7.58
CA ALA A 184 42.68 43.97 -8.57
C ALA A 184 43.21 43.94 -10.00
N GLU A 185 44.46 44.29 -10.24
CA GLU A 185 45.09 44.20 -11.56
C GLU A 185 45.28 42.75 -12.00
N LYS A 186 45.82 41.89 -11.12
CA LYS A 186 46.13 40.49 -11.46
C LYS A 186 44.89 39.61 -11.62
N HIS A 187 43.88 39.79 -10.77
CA HIS A 187 42.76 38.85 -10.66
C HIS A 187 41.41 39.42 -11.11
N LEU A 188 41.24 40.73 -11.10
CA LEU A 188 39.97 41.39 -11.49
C LEU A 188 40.09 42.18 -12.80
N GLY A 189 41.28 42.26 -13.40
CA GLY A 189 41.54 43.00 -14.64
C GLY A 189 41.35 44.51 -14.51
N ILE A 190 41.42 45.06 -13.29
CA ILE A 190 41.27 46.49 -13.01
C ILE A 190 42.68 47.11 -12.96
N PRO A 191 43.08 47.97 -13.90
CA PRO A 191 44.43 48.51 -13.95
C PRO A 191 44.71 49.46 -12.79
N LYS A 192 45.96 49.60 -12.37
CA LYS A 192 46.34 50.52 -11.27
C LYS A 192 46.21 51.98 -11.71
N MET A 193 45.11 52.63 -11.30
CA MET A 193 44.85 54.03 -11.64
C MET A 193 45.31 55.01 -10.56
N LEU A 194 45.48 54.55 -9.33
CA LEU A 194 45.90 55.34 -8.18
C LEU A 194 47.27 54.87 -7.69
N ASP A 195 48.10 55.83 -7.27
CA ASP A 195 49.39 55.55 -6.65
C ASP A 195 49.23 55.50 -5.13
N ALA A 196 49.69 54.41 -4.51
CA ALA A 196 49.51 54.15 -3.08
C ALA A 196 50.28 55.13 -2.19
N GLU A 197 51.49 55.54 -2.59
CA GLU A 197 52.33 56.47 -1.84
C GLU A 197 51.74 57.88 -1.87
N GLU A 198 51.34 58.34 -3.05
CA GLU A 198 50.68 59.64 -3.22
C GLU A 198 49.33 59.71 -2.49
N MET A 199 48.56 58.61 -2.48
CA MET A 199 47.28 58.55 -1.79
C MET A 199 47.41 58.58 -0.27
N ALA A 200 48.41 57.87 0.29
CA ALA A 200 48.66 57.83 1.74
C ALA A 200 49.19 59.17 2.29
N THR A 201 50.03 59.87 1.52
CA THR A 201 50.67 61.12 1.94
C THR A 201 49.78 62.36 1.79
N MET A 202 48.76 62.33 0.92
CA MET A 202 47.87 63.47 0.71
C MET A 202 46.99 63.77 1.92
N VAL A 203 46.85 65.06 2.27
CA VAL A 203 45.93 65.52 3.32
C VAL A 203 44.47 65.17 2.99
N LYS A 204 44.09 65.32 1.71
CA LYS A 204 42.76 64.95 1.19
C LYS A 204 42.92 64.38 -0.23
N PRO A 205 42.66 63.08 -0.45
CA PRO A 205 42.64 62.49 -1.79
C PRO A 205 41.60 63.17 -2.69
N ASP A 206 41.86 63.20 -4.00
CA ASP A 206 40.92 63.78 -4.96
C ASP A 206 39.69 62.89 -5.14
N GLU A 207 38.52 63.47 -4.92
CA GLU A 207 37.25 62.75 -4.95
C GLU A 207 36.94 62.12 -6.32
N ARG A 208 37.32 62.81 -7.40
CA ARG A 208 37.05 62.36 -8.78
C ARG A 208 37.93 61.16 -9.13
N ALA A 209 39.20 61.20 -8.72
CA ALA A 209 40.13 60.10 -8.93
C ALA A 209 39.67 58.82 -8.22
N VAL A 210 39.29 58.92 -6.94
CA VAL A 210 38.81 57.77 -6.16
C VAL A 210 37.49 57.24 -6.70
N MET A 211 36.52 58.10 -7.02
CA MET A 211 35.24 57.68 -7.62
C MET A 211 35.45 56.91 -8.93
N THR A 212 36.34 57.40 -9.79
CA THR A 212 36.68 56.73 -11.07
C THR A 212 37.17 55.32 -10.81
N TYR A 213 38.09 55.16 -9.85
CA TYR A 213 38.66 53.86 -9.56
C TYR A 213 37.66 52.90 -8.90
N VAL A 214 36.90 53.37 -7.90
CA VAL A 214 35.85 52.58 -7.23
C VAL A 214 34.74 52.16 -8.20
N SER A 215 34.39 52.99 -9.18
CA SER A 215 33.42 52.60 -10.21
C SER A 215 33.88 51.41 -11.06
N CYS A 216 35.19 51.26 -11.28
CA CYS A 216 35.74 50.10 -11.97
C CYS A 216 35.57 48.82 -11.14
N TYR A 217 35.76 48.90 -9.80
CA TYR A 217 35.44 47.78 -8.90
C TYR A 217 33.95 47.42 -8.91
N TYR A 218 33.07 48.42 -8.93
CA TYR A 218 31.63 48.17 -9.00
C TYR A 218 31.25 47.36 -10.25
N HIS A 219 31.72 47.77 -11.42
CA HIS A 219 31.39 47.08 -12.68
C HIS A 219 31.98 45.67 -12.76
N ALA A 220 33.25 45.50 -12.34
CA ALA A 220 33.89 44.19 -12.33
C ALA A 220 33.19 43.20 -11.36
N LEU A 221 32.83 43.65 -10.16
CA LEU A 221 32.25 42.78 -9.12
C LEU A 221 30.73 42.55 -9.30
N LYS A 222 30.00 43.48 -9.93
CA LYS A 222 28.57 43.31 -10.27
C LYS A 222 28.35 42.27 -11.36
N GLY A 223 29.26 42.15 -12.33
CA GLY A 223 29.18 41.14 -13.39
C GLY A 223 29.28 39.71 -12.86
N ALA A 224 30.22 39.45 -11.95
CA ALA A 224 30.47 38.13 -11.39
C ALA A 224 29.30 37.59 -10.55
N GLN A 225 28.65 38.44 -9.74
CA GLN A 225 27.53 38.01 -8.88
C GLN A 225 26.29 37.58 -9.69
N LYS A 226 26.07 38.20 -10.86
CA LYS A 226 24.98 37.82 -11.77
C LYS A 226 25.23 36.46 -12.42
N ALA A 227 26.47 36.18 -12.83
CA ALA A 227 26.85 34.90 -13.43
C ALA A 227 26.72 33.72 -12.44
N GLU A 228 27.12 33.91 -11.18
CA GLU A 228 27.00 32.87 -10.15
C GLU A 228 25.53 32.54 -9.82
N THR A 229 24.68 33.55 -9.71
CA THR A 229 23.24 33.35 -9.44
C THR A 229 22.55 32.64 -10.61
N ALA A 230 22.92 32.97 -11.84
CA ALA A 230 22.45 32.31 -13.05
C ALA A 230 22.91 30.84 -13.13
N SER A 231 24.19 30.57 -12.84
CA SER A 231 24.78 29.23 -12.81
C SER A 231 24.07 28.31 -11.79
N ASN A 232 23.84 28.81 -10.57
CA ASN A 232 23.14 28.05 -9.52
C ASN A 232 21.68 27.71 -9.91
N ARG A 233 20.99 28.65 -10.55
CA ARG A 233 19.62 28.42 -11.04
C ARG A 233 19.59 27.34 -12.13
N ILE A 234 20.51 27.41 -13.09
CA ILE A 234 20.66 26.40 -14.16
C ILE A 234 20.96 25.02 -13.55
N CYS A 235 21.93 24.92 -12.64
CA CYS A 235 22.30 23.64 -12.01
C CYS A 235 21.13 22.99 -11.28
N LYS A 236 20.29 23.77 -10.58
CA LYS A 236 19.09 23.27 -9.90
C LYS A 236 18.10 22.66 -10.90
N VAL A 237 17.84 23.34 -12.01
CA VAL A 237 16.90 22.87 -13.04
C VAL A 237 17.41 21.65 -13.79
N LEU A 238 18.71 21.59 -14.09
CA LEU A 238 19.33 20.45 -14.76
C LEU A 238 19.30 19.19 -13.91
N ARG A 239 19.59 19.29 -12.61
CA ARG A 239 19.52 18.15 -11.68
C ARG A 239 18.12 17.54 -11.63
N VAL A 240 17.09 18.37 -11.53
CA VAL A 240 15.69 17.92 -11.57
C VAL A 240 15.37 17.20 -12.88
N ASN A 241 15.91 17.67 -14.01
CA ASN A 241 15.68 17.02 -15.29
C ASN A 241 16.36 15.64 -15.40
N GLN A 242 17.62 15.54 -14.97
CA GLN A 242 18.38 14.29 -14.97
C GLN A 242 17.72 13.21 -14.09
N ASP A 243 17.19 13.60 -12.93
CA ASP A 243 16.47 12.69 -12.04
C ASP A 243 15.15 12.20 -12.67
N ASN A 244 14.46 13.05 -13.43
CA ASN A 244 13.26 12.65 -14.16
C ASN A 244 13.58 11.70 -15.32
N GLU A 245 14.68 11.92 -16.06
CA GLU A 245 15.15 11.02 -17.13
C GLU A 245 15.44 9.61 -16.61
N LYS A 246 16.15 9.49 -15.47
CA LYS A 246 16.41 8.18 -14.86
C LYS A 246 15.14 7.44 -14.47
N LEU A 247 14.15 8.15 -13.93
CA LEU A 247 12.85 7.56 -13.58
C LEU A 247 12.07 7.09 -14.83
N MET A 248 12.17 7.81 -15.95
CA MET A 248 11.59 7.41 -17.23
C MET A 248 12.24 6.12 -17.76
N GLU A 249 13.57 6.03 -17.76
CA GLU A 249 14.30 4.83 -18.18
C GLU A 249 14.00 3.62 -17.29
N GLU A 250 13.90 3.83 -15.99
CA GLU A 250 13.56 2.76 -15.04
C GLU A 250 12.14 2.24 -15.28
N TYR A 251 11.17 3.13 -15.54
CA TYR A 251 9.81 2.73 -15.93
C TYR A 251 9.82 1.85 -17.19
N GLU A 252 10.48 2.30 -18.26
CA GLU A 252 10.57 1.58 -19.54
C GLU A 252 11.17 0.18 -19.39
N ARG A 253 12.25 0.07 -18.61
CA ARG A 253 12.92 -1.20 -18.33
C ARG A 253 12.02 -2.16 -17.56
N LEU A 254 11.38 -1.68 -16.49
CA LEU A 254 10.48 -2.50 -15.67
C LEU A 254 9.24 -2.93 -16.45
N ALA A 255 8.68 -2.05 -17.30
CA ALA A 255 7.54 -2.35 -18.15
C ALA A 255 7.85 -3.47 -19.15
N SER A 256 9.01 -3.38 -19.81
CA SER A 256 9.43 -4.35 -20.82
C SER A 256 9.64 -5.75 -20.22
N ASP A 257 10.36 -5.84 -19.11
CA ASP A 257 10.62 -7.10 -18.43
C ASP A 257 9.33 -7.76 -17.90
N LEU A 258 8.39 -6.96 -17.38
CA LEU A 258 7.11 -7.47 -16.90
C LEU A 258 6.23 -8.00 -18.04
N LEU A 259 6.13 -7.26 -19.15
CA LEU A 259 5.35 -7.67 -20.31
C LEU A 259 5.91 -8.93 -20.98
N ASP A 260 7.23 -9.04 -21.12
CA ASP A 260 7.89 -10.24 -21.66
C ASP A 260 7.62 -11.48 -20.79
N TRP A 261 7.64 -11.31 -19.46
CA TRP A 261 7.32 -12.40 -18.54
C TRP A 261 5.86 -12.84 -18.66
N ILE A 262 4.91 -11.90 -18.75
CA ILE A 262 3.48 -12.20 -18.95
C ILE A 262 3.30 -12.99 -20.25
N ASN A 263 3.86 -12.51 -21.36
CA ASN A 263 3.72 -13.14 -22.67
C ASN A 263 4.29 -14.57 -22.74
N ARG A 264 5.32 -14.89 -21.93
CA ARG A 264 5.87 -16.24 -21.83
C ARG A 264 5.08 -17.15 -20.90
N THR A 265 4.44 -16.60 -19.87
CA THR A 265 3.77 -17.37 -18.81
C THR A 265 2.34 -17.74 -19.20
N THR A 266 1.63 -16.86 -19.91
CA THR A 266 0.23 -17.10 -20.31
C THR A 266 0.03 -18.41 -21.08
N PRO A 267 0.85 -18.75 -22.11
CA PRO A 267 0.66 -20.02 -22.84
C PRO A 267 0.88 -21.28 -21.97
N TRP A 268 1.71 -21.19 -20.94
CA TRP A 268 1.91 -22.30 -19.99
C TRP A 268 0.67 -22.53 -19.13
N LEU A 269 0.01 -21.46 -18.68
CA LEU A 269 -1.26 -21.54 -17.94
C LEU A 269 -2.45 -21.98 -18.81
N GLU A 270 -2.40 -21.71 -20.12
CA GLU A 270 -3.45 -22.15 -21.06
C GLU A 270 -3.34 -23.63 -21.43
N ASN A 271 -2.23 -24.30 -21.12
CA ASN A 271 -2.02 -25.71 -21.47
C ASN A 271 -2.75 -26.69 -20.52
N LYS A 272 -3.95 -27.10 -20.95
CA LYS A 272 -4.89 -27.98 -20.22
C LYS A 272 -4.79 -29.47 -20.60
N THR A 273 -3.60 -30.02 -20.82
CA THR A 273 -3.43 -31.46 -21.14
C THR A 273 -3.00 -32.30 -19.94
N THR A 274 -3.53 -33.53 -19.82
CA THR A 274 -3.10 -34.58 -18.88
C THR A 274 -2.95 -35.93 -19.61
N ASP A 275 -2.24 -36.88 -19.00
CA ASP A 275 -2.08 -38.28 -19.46
C ASP A 275 -3.11 -39.23 -18.82
N ASN A 276 -4.24 -38.70 -18.33
CA ASN A 276 -5.28 -39.41 -17.57
C ASN A 276 -4.77 -40.14 -16.31
N LYS A 277 -3.66 -39.69 -15.70
CA LYS A 277 -3.15 -40.23 -14.43
C LYS A 277 -3.12 -39.17 -13.33
N LEU A 278 -3.56 -39.57 -12.13
CA LEU A 278 -3.61 -38.70 -10.95
C LEU A 278 -2.22 -38.13 -10.58
N SER A 279 -1.16 -38.95 -10.69
CA SER A 279 0.22 -38.55 -10.39
C SER A 279 0.73 -37.37 -11.24
N THR A 280 0.31 -37.30 -12.49
CA THR A 280 0.74 -36.25 -13.41
C THR A 280 0.02 -34.93 -13.13
N ALA A 281 -1.26 -35.00 -12.77
CA ALA A 281 -2.01 -33.85 -12.28
C ALA A 281 -1.45 -33.30 -10.94
N GLN A 282 -1.05 -34.18 -10.03
CA GLN A 282 -0.37 -33.80 -8.77
C GLN A 282 0.96 -33.08 -9.02
N LYS A 283 1.76 -33.54 -9.99
CA LYS A 283 3.00 -32.86 -10.38
C LYS A 283 2.73 -31.45 -10.93
N LYS A 284 1.73 -31.28 -11.81
CA LYS A 284 1.29 -29.97 -12.30
C LYS A 284 0.81 -29.05 -11.18
N LEU A 285 0.15 -29.59 -10.16
CA LEU A 285 -0.25 -28.82 -8.97
C LEU A 285 0.95 -28.30 -8.18
N GLU A 286 2.01 -29.09 -8.03
CA GLU A 286 3.21 -28.64 -7.32
C GLU A 286 3.97 -27.56 -8.11
N GLU A 287 4.07 -27.71 -9.44
CA GLU A 287 4.61 -26.67 -10.32
C GLU A 287 3.81 -25.37 -10.23
N PHE A 288 2.47 -25.46 -10.19
CA PHE A 288 1.59 -24.29 -9.99
C PHE A 288 1.74 -23.65 -8.61
N ARG A 289 1.92 -24.45 -7.55
CA ARG A 289 2.21 -23.94 -6.20
C ARG A 289 3.57 -23.24 -6.13
N ALA A 290 4.59 -23.76 -6.81
CA ALA A 290 5.90 -23.11 -6.90
C ALA A 290 5.80 -21.78 -7.66
N TYR A 291 5.06 -21.74 -8.75
CA TYR A 291 4.71 -20.52 -9.48
C TYR A 291 4.08 -19.46 -8.56
N ARG A 292 3.02 -19.83 -7.81
CA ARG A 292 2.32 -18.88 -6.91
C ARG A 292 3.14 -18.43 -5.71
N ARG A 293 4.04 -19.28 -5.18
CA ARG A 293 4.83 -18.97 -3.98
C ARG A 293 6.13 -18.23 -4.28
N MET A 294 6.81 -18.55 -5.38
CA MET A 294 8.18 -18.07 -5.64
C MET A 294 8.24 -17.11 -6.82
N HIS A 295 7.53 -17.41 -7.91
CA HIS A 295 7.72 -16.70 -9.19
C HIS A 295 6.77 -15.51 -9.36
N LYS A 296 5.51 -15.62 -8.92
CA LYS A 296 4.50 -14.54 -9.04
C LYS A 296 4.71 -13.36 -8.07
N PRO A 297 5.00 -13.56 -6.76
CA PRO A 297 5.10 -12.45 -5.81
C PRO A 297 6.07 -11.32 -6.19
N PRO A 298 7.32 -11.58 -6.66
CA PRO A 298 8.22 -10.49 -7.06
C PRO A 298 7.70 -9.71 -8.27
N ARG A 299 6.88 -10.33 -9.15
CA ARG A 299 6.27 -9.66 -10.31
C ARG A 299 5.10 -8.75 -9.91
N VAL A 300 4.36 -9.11 -8.86
CA VAL A 300 3.35 -8.24 -8.24
C VAL A 300 4.01 -6.99 -7.67
N GLU A 301 5.12 -7.16 -6.94
CA GLU A 301 5.90 -6.04 -6.40
C GLU A 301 6.46 -5.15 -7.53
N GLN A 302 6.98 -5.75 -8.59
CA GLN A 302 7.45 -5.03 -9.79
C GLN A 302 6.35 -4.20 -10.43
N LYS A 303 5.13 -4.74 -10.57
CA LYS A 303 3.96 -4.01 -11.08
C LYS A 303 3.62 -2.81 -10.19
N GLY A 304 3.58 -3.01 -8.86
CA GLY A 304 3.32 -1.92 -7.91
C GLY A 304 4.41 -0.84 -7.92
N LYS A 305 5.68 -1.23 -8.01
CA LYS A 305 6.81 -0.30 -8.17
C LYS A 305 6.72 0.50 -9.46
N LEU A 306 6.34 -0.14 -10.57
CA LEU A 306 6.15 0.53 -11.86
C LEU A 306 5.04 1.60 -11.79
N GLU A 307 3.89 1.27 -11.20
CA GLU A 307 2.78 2.22 -11.00
C GLU A 307 3.19 3.37 -10.06
N THR A 308 3.92 3.06 -8.98
CA THR A 308 4.45 4.06 -8.04
C THR A 308 5.45 5.00 -8.72
N ASN A 309 6.38 4.46 -9.52
CA ASN A 309 7.36 5.23 -10.26
C ASN A 309 6.68 6.14 -11.28
N PHE A 310 5.68 5.64 -12.00
CA PHE A 310 4.89 6.44 -12.94
C PHE A 310 4.15 7.59 -12.25
N ASN A 311 3.43 7.32 -11.15
CA ASN A 311 2.69 8.34 -10.40
C ASN A 311 3.62 9.39 -9.78
N THR A 312 4.77 8.96 -9.27
CA THR A 312 5.80 9.84 -8.70
C THR A 312 6.38 10.74 -9.78
N LEU A 313 6.75 10.18 -10.93
CA LEU A 313 7.26 10.92 -12.08
C LEU A 313 6.22 11.94 -12.58
N GLN A 314 4.97 11.52 -12.74
CA GLN A 314 3.87 12.39 -13.18
C GLN A 314 3.64 13.56 -12.21
N THR A 315 3.71 13.29 -10.89
CA THR A 315 3.60 14.32 -9.85
C THR A 315 4.80 15.27 -9.86
N LYS A 316 6.03 14.75 -10.00
CA LYS A 316 7.25 15.56 -10.11
C LYS A 316 7.24 16.49 -11.32
N LEU A 317 6.81 15.99 -12.48
CA LEU A 317 6.68 16.76 -13.70
C LEU A 317 5.61 17.86 -13.54
N ARG A 318 4.46 17.54 -12.93
CA ARG A 318 3.40 18.51 -12.62
C ARG A 318 3.85 19.62 -11.68
N LEU A 319 4.50 19.28 -10.57
CA LEU A 319 4.99 20.26 -9.58
C LEU A 319 6.09 21.18 -10.16
N SER A 320 6.78 20.72 -11.21
CA SER A 320 7.86 21.46 -11.87
C SER A 320 7.41 22.18 -13.15
N ASN A 321 6.11 22.20 -13.45
CA ASN A 321 5.54 22.76 -14.70
C ASN A 321 6.16 22.17 -15.98
N ARG A 322 6.38 20.85 -16.02
CA ARG A 322 6.94 20.13 -17.17
C ARG A 322 5.87 19.27 -17.86
N PRO A 323 6.03 18.93 -19.15
CA PRO A 323 5.12 18.05 -19.87
C PRO A 323 4.93 16.70 -19.18
N ALA A 324 3.73 16.15 -19.32
CA ALA A 324 3.42 14.79 -18.88
C ALA A 324 4.28 13.77 -19.62
N TYR A 325 4.79 12.77 -18.90
CA TYR A 325 5.49 11.66 -19.51
C TYR A 325 4.48 10.72 -20.19
N MET A 326 4.72 10.39 -21.46
CA MET A 326 3.97 9.39 -22.20
C MET A 326 4.89 8.19 -22.50
N PRO A 327 4.60 6.98 -21.97
CA PRO A 327 5.36 5.77 -22.30
C PRO A 327 5.32 5.41 -23.79
N SER A 328 6.28 4.58 -24.23
CA SER A 328 6.26 4.01 -25.58
C SER A 328 4.98 3.21 -25.85
N GLU A 329 4.62 3.11 -27.14
CA GLU A 329 3.41 2.40 -27.58
C GLU A 329 3.36 0.96 -27.04
N GLY A 330 2.20 0.57 -26.48
CA GLY A 330 2.00 -0.74 -25.85
C GLY A 330 2.59 -0.92 -24.45
N LYS A 331 3.26 0.09 -23.89
CA LYS A 331 3.82 0.09 -22.52
C LYS A 331 3.12 1.05 -21.57
N THR A 332 1.89 1.45 -21.90
CA THR A 332 1.12 2.31 -21.00
C THR A 332 0.69 1.52 -19.76
N VAL A 333 0.48 2.22 -18.63
CA VAL A 333 -0.03 1.58 -17.39
C VAL A 333 -1.34 0.84 -17.63
N ARG A 334 -2.17 1.32 -18.57
CA ARG A 334 -3.41 0.66 -18.98
C ARG A 334 -3.14 -0.67 -19.70
N ASP A 335 -2.19 -0.69 -20.63
CA ASP A 335 -1.86 -1.90 -21.39
C ASP A 335 -1.25 -2.97 -20.48
N ILE A 336 -0.39 -2.58 -19.55
CA ILE A 336 0.17 -3.47 -18.51
C ILE A 336 -0.94 -4.03 -17.63
N ASN A 337 -1.90 -3.19 -17.21
CA ASN A 337 -3.04 -3.66 -16.42
C ASN A 337 -3.94 -4.61 -17.20
N ASN A 338 -4.14 -4.40 -18.50
CA ASN A 338 -4.90 -5.31 -19.35
C ASN A 338 -4.17 -6.66 -19.54
N ALA A 339 -2.86 -6.63 -19.80
CA ALA A 339 -2.05 -7.85 -19.89
C ALA A 339 -2.05 -8.64 -18.58
N TRP A 340 -1.95 -7.94 -17.44
CA TRP A 340 -2.02 -8.54 -16.11
C TRP A 340 -3.38 -9.18 -15.82
N LYS A 341 -4.49 -8.52 -16.19
CA LYS A 341 -5.85 -9.10 -16.09
C LYS A 341 -5.99 -10.36 -16.95
N GLY A 342 -5.42 -10.37 -18.15
CA GLY A 342 -5.38 -11.55 -19.01
C GLY A 342 -4.66 -12.74 -18.35
N LEU A 343 -3.52 -12.47 -17.69
CA LEU A 343 -2.79 -13.47 -16.92
C LEU A 343 -3.64 -14.01 -15.75
N GLU A 344 -4.27 -13.14 -14.96
CA GLU A 344 -5.14 -13.55 -13.84
C GLU A 344 -6.33 -14.40 -14.30
N HIS A 345 -6.89 -14.10 -15.48
CA HIS A 345 -7.93 -14.93 -16.08
C HIS A 345 -7.41 -16.32 -16.46
N ALA A 346 -6.23 -16.40 -17.08
CA ALA A 346 -5.60 -17.67 -17.41
C ALA A 346 -5.28 -18.50 -16.15
N GLU A 347 -4.80 -17.86 -15.08
CA GLU A 347 -4.55 -18.53 -13.79
C GLU A 347 -5.82 -19.12 -13.18
N LYS A 348 -6.90 -18.34 -13.13
CA LYS A 348 -8.18 -18.80 -12.61
C LYS A 348 -8.69 -20.00 -13.43
N GLY A 349 -8.65 -19.88 -14.76
CA GLY A 349 -9.06 -20.95 -15.67
C GLY A 349 -8.19 -22.21 -15.60
N PHE A 350 -6.92 -22.08 -15.21
CA PHE A 350 -6.01 -23.21 -14.98
C PHE A 350 -6.26 -23.88 -13.63
N GLU A 351 -6.46 -23.10 -12.56
CA GLU A 351 -6.77 -23.62 -11.22
C GLU A 351 -8.10 -24.38 -11.20
N GLU A 352 -9.15 -23.81 -11.79
CA GLU A 352 -10.47 -24.47 -11.91
C GLU A 352 -10.39 -25.78 -12.71
N TRP A 353 -9.65 -25.77 -13.82
CA TRP A 353 -9.43 -26.96 -14.64
C TRP A 353 -8.66 -28.04 -13.86
N LEU A 354 -7.56 -27.66 -13.20
CA LEU A 354 -6.68 -28.59 -12.50
C LEU A 354 -7.40 -29.27 -11.33
N LEU A 355 -8.20 -28.51 -10.56
CA LEU A 355 -9.01 -29.07 -9.48
C LEU A 355 -10.10 -30.02 -10.01
N SER A 356 -10.80 -29.61 -11.08
CA SER A 356 -11.84 -30.45 -11.70
C SER A 356 -11.27 -31.76 -12.25
N GLU A 357 -10.10 -31.70 -12.88
CA GLU A 357 -9.42 -32.86 -13.45
C GLU A 357 -8.86 -33.77 -12.35
N MET A 358 -8.32 -33.23 -11.26
CA MET A 358 -7.90 -34.02 -10.10
C MET A 358 -9.07 -34.76 -9.44
N MET A 359 -10.20 -34.08 -9.22
CA MET A 359 -11.41 -34.72 -8.69
C MET A 359 -11.93 -35.83 -9.61
N ARG A 360 -11.92 -35.59 -10.92
CA ARG A 360 -12.33 -36.60 -11.92
C ARG A 360 -11.44 -37.83 -11.86
N LEU A 361 -10.12 -37.64 -11.82
CA LEU A 361 -9.13 -38.72 -11.79
C LEU A 361 -9.17 -39.51 -10.47
N GLU A 362 -9.37 -38.83 -9.34
CA GLU A 362 -9.56 -39.46 -8.04
C GLU A 362 -10.85 -40.29 -8.01
N ARG A 363 -11.95 -39.76 -8.54
CA ARG A 363 -13.22 -40.49 -8.68
C ARG A 363 -13.07 -41.74 -9.55
N LEU A 364 -12.36 -41.63 -10.67
CA LEU A 364 -12.08 -42.76 -11.56
C LEU A 364 -11.32 -43.89 -10.85
N ASP A 365 -10.29 -43.57 -10.07
CA ASP A 365 -9.51 -44.58 -9.32
C ASP A 365 -10.38 -45.26 -8.26
N HIS A 366 -11.16 -44.49 -7.49
CA HIS A 366 -12.09 -45.03 -6.50
C HIS A 366 -13.17 -45.93 -7.12
N LEU A 367 -13.78 -45.51 -8.23
CA LEU A 367 -14.80 -46.29 -8.93
C LEU A 367 -14.21 -47.59 -9.49
N ALA A 368 -12.99 -47.55 -10.05
CA ALA A 368 -12.32 -48.74 -10.57
C ALA A 368 -11.99 -49.75 -9.46
N GLN A 369 -11.50 -49.27 -8.31
CA GLN A 369 -11.25 -50.12 -7.13
C GLN A 369 -12.56 -50.71 -6.57
N LYS A 370 -13.62 -49.90 -6.50
CA LYS A 370 -14.96 -50.32 -6.04
C LYS A 370 -15.58 -51.36 -6.97
N PHE A 371 -15.46 -51.19 -8.28
CA PHE A 371 -15.89 -52.17 -9.29
C PHE A 371 -15.16 -53.50 -9.07
N LYS A 372 -13.83 -53.47 -8.99
CA LYS A 372 -13.01 -54.66 -8.78
C LYS A 372 -13.44 -55.41 -7.52
N HIS A 373 -13.53 -54.71 -6.39
CA HIS A 373 -13.88 -55.32 -5.11
C HIS A 373 -15.30 -55.93 -5.12
N LYS A 374 -16.30 -55.22 -5.66
CA LYS A 374 -17.68 -55.72 -5.74
C LYS A 374 -17.82 -56.92 -6.67
N ALA A 375 -17.13 -56.89 -7.83
CA ALA A 375 -17.13 -57.99 -8.78
C ALA A 375 -16.45 -59.25 -8.20
N ASP A 376 -15.28 -59.10 -7.58
CA ASP A 376 -14.56 -60.20 -6.91
C ASP A 376 -15.44 -60.83 -5.82
N THR A 377 -16.07 -60.00 -4.97
CA THR A 377 -16.95 -60.47 -3.89
C THR A 377 -18.20 -61.18 -4.41
N HIS A 378 -18.78 -60.70 -5.52
CA HIS A 378 -19.93 -61.35 -6.12
C HIS A 378 -19.56 -62.72 -6.70
N GLU A 379 -18.49 -62.79 -7.49
CA GLU A 379 -18.00 -64.05 -8.07
C GLU A 379 -17.66 -65.08 -6.98
N ASP A 380 -17.03 -64.67 -5.88
CA ASP A 380 -16.77 -65.53 -4.73
C ASP A 380 -18.06 -66.04 -4.07
N TRP A 381 -19.07 -65.18 -3.93
CA TRP A 381 -20.38 -65.56 -3.38
C TRP A 381 -21.09 -66.59 -4.26
N THR A 382 -20.94 -66.56 -5.59
CA THR A 382 -21.62 -67.50 -6.50
C THR A 382 -21.04 -68.93 -6.48
N LYS A 383 -19.79 -69.12 -6.02
CA LYS A 383 -19.10 -70.42 -6.07
C LYS A 383 -19.85 -71.51 -5.29
N GLY A 384 -20.11 -72.65 -5.91
CA GLY A 384 -20.71 -73.84 -5.27
C GLY A 384 -22.23 -73.79 -5.00
N LYS A 385 -22.88 -72.66 -5.27
CA LYS A 385 -24.34 -72.50 -5.06
C LYS A 385 -25.17 -73.29 -6.05
N GLU A 386 -24.70 -73.43 -7.28
CA GLU A 386 -25.40 -74.22 -8.32
C GLU A 386 -25.53 -75.69 -7.90
N THR A 387 -24.47 -76.26 -7.32
CA THR A 387 -24.46 -77.64 -6.82
C THR A 387 -25.31 -77.83 -5.57
N MET A 388 -25.41 -76.81 -4.70
CA MET A 388 -26.24 -76.84 -3.50
C MET A 388 -27.74 -76.95 -3.85
N LEU A 389 -28.18 -76.19 -4.85
CA LEU A 389 -29.59 -76.13 -5.26
C LEU A 389 -30.14 -77.47 -5.80
N GLN A 390 -29.27 -78.44 -6.12
CA GLN A 390 -29.64 -79.73 -6.70
C GLN A 390 -29.70 -80.90 -5.69
N SER A 391 -29.44 -80.68 -4.38
CA SER A 391 -29.35 -81.73 -3.33
C SER A 391 -30.71 -82.27 -2.80
N GLN A 392 -30.73 -83.45 -2.15
CA GLN A 392 -31.92 -84.12 -1.55
C GLN A 392 -31.77 -84.49 -0.04
N ASP A 393 -31.14 -83.61 0.71
CA ASP A 393 -30.71 -83.73 2.11
C ASP A 393 -31.79 -83.79 3.21
N PHE A 394 -33.07 -83.56 2.91
CA PHE A 394 -34.13 -83.31 3.90
C PHE A 394 -34.84 -84.55 4.50
N ARG A 395 -34.48 -85.79 4.13
CA ARG A 395 -35.27 -86.99 4.46
C ARG A 395 -35.06 -87.60 5.86
N ASN A 396 -33.95 -87.33 6.54
CA ASN A 396 -33.61 -87.90 7.87
C ASN A 396 -33.43 -86.79 8.93
N CYS A 397 -34.21 -85.73 8.81
CA CYS A 397 -34.02 -84.45 9.49
C CYS A 397 -35.11 -84.20 10.55
N ARG A 398 -34.77 -83.51 11.65
CA ARG A 398 -35.70 -83.01 12.68
C ARG A 398 -36.59 -81.89 12.14
N LEU A 399 -37.64 -81.48 12.89
CA LEU A 399 -38.62 -80.52 12.35
C LEU A 399 -37.93 -79.25 11.88
N TYR A 400 -37.16 -78.69 12.80
CA TYR A 400 -36.47 -77.46 12.53
C TYR A 400 -35.45 -77.67 11.43
N GLU A 401 -34.87 -78.86 11.22
CA GLU A 401 -33.88 -79.09 10.15
C GLU A 401 -34.55 -79.08 8.79
N VAL A 402 -35.75 -79.63 8.68
CA VAL A 402 -36.55 -79.54 7.44
C VAL A 402 -37.10 -78.14 7.26
N LYS A 403 -37.69 -77.53 8.30
CA LYS A 403 -38.11 -76.11 8.30
C LYS A 403 -36.93 -75.18 8.07
N ALA A 404 -35.72 -75.54 8.47
CA ALA A 404 -34.50 -74.76 8.29
C ALA A 404 -33.87 -75.05 6.95
N LEU A 405 -33.99 -76.23 6.35
CA LEU A 405 -33.59 -76.43 4.97
C LEU A 405 -34.54 -75.65 4.06
N LYS A 406 -35.84 -75.62 4.38
CA LYS A 406 -36.85 -74.77 3.72
C LYS A 406 -36.57 -73.29 3.94
N LYS A 407 -36.38 -72.85 5.17
CA LYS A 407 -36.02 -71.46 5.49
C LYS A 407 -34.63 -71.08 5.00
N LYS A 408 -33.64 -71.98 4.96
CA LYS A 408 -32.32 -71.74 4.32
C LYS A 408 -32.48 -71.59 2.84
N HIS A 409 -33.43 -72.30 2.25
CA HIS A 409 -33.78 -72.16 0.85
C HIS A 409 -34.56 -70.87 0.58
N GLU A 410 -35.51 -70.47 1.45
CA GLU A 410 -36.21 -69.17 1.41
C GLU A 410 -35.27 -68.00 1.73
N ALA A 411 -34.31 -68.20 2.64
CA ALA A 411 -33.26 -67.25 2.96
C ALA A 411 -32.22 -67.19 1.84
N PHE A 412 -31.96 -68.30 1.15
CA PHE A 412 -31.19 -68.29 -0.08
C PHE A 412 -31.96 -67.55 -1.17
N GLU A 413 -33.28 -67.72 -1.30
CA GLU A 413 -34.14 -66.92 -2.21
C GLU A 413 -34.12 -65.44 -1.85
N SER A 414 -34.13 -65.12 -0.55
CA SER A 414 -34.07 -63.75 -0.05
C SER A 414 -32.66 -63.16 -0.17
N ASP A 415 -31.60 -63.91 0.07
CA ASP A 415 -30.19 -63.53 -0.12
C ASP A 415 -29.90 -63.33 -1.61
N LEU A 416 -30.38 -64.23 -2.45
CA LEU A 416 -30.42 -64.07 -3.90
C LEU A 416 -31.18 -62.78 -4.25
N SER A 417 -32.38 -62.54 -3.70
CA SER A 417 -33.10 -61.28 -3.95
C SER A 417 -32.36 -60.04 -3.42
N ALA A 418 -31.62 -60.12 -2.32
CA ALA A 418 -30.86 -59.01 -1.73
C ALA A 418 -29.57 -58.72 -2.50
N HIS A 419 -29.00 -59.74 -3.14
CA HIS A 419 -27.84 -59.61 -4.01
C HIS A 419 -28.20 -59.06 -5.41
N GLN A 420 -29.49 -58.92 -5.73
CA GLN A 420 -29.98 -58.25 -6.94
C GLN A 420 -29.43 -56.83 -7.08
N ASP A 421 -29.60 -56.01 -6.04
CA ASP A 421 -29.11 -54.62 -6.00
C ASP A 421 -27.57 -54.58 -6.15
N ARG A 422 -26.85 -55.59 -5.65
CA ARG A 422 -25.39 -55.66 -5.83
C ARG A 422 -25.00 -55.87 -7.29
N VAL A 423 -25.72 -56.71 -8.03
CA VAL A 423 -25.49 -56.92 -9.47
C VAL A 423 -25.82 -55.66 -10.26
N GLU A 424 -26.93 -55.00 -9.93
CA GLU A 424 -27.34 -53.72 -10.53
C GLU A 424 -26.31 -52.62 -10.27
N GLN A 425 -25.77 -52.54 -9.06
CA GLN A 425 -24.70 -51.60 -8.72
C GLN A 425 -23.39 -51.88 -9.47
N ILE A 426 -23.02 -53.15 -9.66
CA ILE A 426 -21.83 -53.52 -10.45
C ILE A 426 -22.00 -53.03 -11.90
N ALA A 427 -23.18 -53.22 -12.48
CA ALA A 427 -23.51 -52.73 -13.82
C ALA A 427 -23.53 -51.19 -13.90
N ALA A 428 -24.11 -50.51 -12.90
CA ALA A 428 -24.15 -49.06 -12.83
C ALA A 428 -22.75 -48.44 -12.73
N ILE A 429 -21.86 -49.00 -11.89
CA ILE A 429 -20.48 -48.53 -11.74
C ILE A 429 -19.68 -48.74 -13.04
N ALA A 430 -19.87 -49.87 -13.72
CA ALA A 430 -19.23 -50.13 -15.02
C ALA A 430 -19.64 -49.08 -16.08
N GLN A 431 -20.93 -48.74 -16.12
CA GLN A 431 -21.45 -47.71 -17.02
C GLN A 431 -20.93 -46.31 -16.68
N GLU A 432 -20.79 -45.98 -15.40
CA GLU A 432 -20.21 -44.71 -14.94
C GLU A 432 -18.72 -44.59 -15.27
N LEU A 433 -17.95 -45.68 -15.15
CA LEU A 433 -16.55 -45.73 -15.58
C LEU A 433 -16.41 -45.51 -17.09
N TYR A 434 -17.35 -46.04 -17.88
CA TYR A 434 -17.38 -45.82 -19.33
C TYR A 434 -17.69 -44.35 -19.68
N SER A 435 -18.68 -43.74 -19.02
CA SER A 435 -19.07 -42.34 -19.31
C SER A 435 -17.99 -41.32 -18.94
N LEU A 436 -17.15 -41.62 -17.95
CA LEU A 436 -16.02 -40.80 -17.52
C LEU A 436 -14.73 -41.02 -18.34
N ASN A 437 -14.80 -41.80 -19.44
CA ASN A 437 -13.68 -42.16 -20.32
C ASN A 437 -12.51 -42.81 -19.56
N TYR A 438 -12.80 -43.81 -18.73
CA TYR A 438 -11.77 -44.61 -18.06
C TYR A 438 -10.92 -45.37 -19.09
N HIS A 439 -9.61 -45.49 -18.83
CA HIS A 439 -8.66 -46.03 -19.80
C HIS A 439 -8.85 -47.53 -20.10
N ASP A 440 -9.40 -48.31 -19.18
CA ASP A 440 -9.62 -49.78 -19.31
C ASP A 440 -11.11 -50.17 -19.26
N SER A 441 -12.01 -49.32 -19.78
CA SER A 441 -13.46 -49.59 -19.76
C SER A 441 -13.87 -50.86 -20.52
N ALA A 442 -13.10 -51.27 -21.54
CA ALA A 442 -13.40 -52.48 -22.33
C ALA A 442 -13.35 -53.76 -21.50
N SER A 443 -12.33 -53.89 -20.64
CA SER A 443 -12.15 -55.03 -19.73
C SER A 443 -13.26 -55.09 -18.67
N VAL A 444 -13.59 -53.93 -18.08
CA VAL A 444 -14.66 -53.76 -17.07
C VAL A 444 -16.02 -54.23 -17.61
N ASN A 445 -16.40 -53.78 -18.82
CA ASN A 445 -17.69 -54.13 -19.42
C ASN A 445 -17.81 -55.63 -19.74
N ALA A 446 -16.74 -56.25 -20.26
CA ALA A 446 -16.75 -57.68 -20.56
C ALA A 446 -16.92 -58.55 -19.30
N ARG A 447 -16.38 -58.10 -18.17
CA ARG A 447 -16.55 -58.80 -16.87
C ARG A 447 -17.97 -58.66 -16.34
N CYS A 448 -18.56 -57.46 -16.42
CA CYS A 448 -19.93 -57.22 -15.97
C CYS A 448 -20.96 -58.14 -16.67
N GLN A 449 -20.84 -58.32 -17.98
CA GLN A 449 -21.77 -59.16 -18.74
C GLN A 449 -21.82 -60.61 -18.24
N ARG A 450 -20.65 -61.21 -17.94
CA ARG A 450 -20.58 -62.60 -17.46
C ARG A 450 -21.30 -62.80 -16.12
N ILE A 451 -21.26 -61.79 -15.25
CA ILE A 451 -21.93 -61.82 -13.94
C ILE A 451 -23.46 -61.83 -14.12
N CYS A 452 -23.98 -60.99 -15.04
CA CYS A 452 -25.42 -60.95 -15.32
C CYS A 452 -25.95 -62.29 -15.86
N ASP A 453 -25.24 -62.92 -16.80
CA ASP A 453 -25.68 -64.18 -17.40
C ASP A 453 -25.74 -65.35 -16.38
N GLN A 454 -24.83 -65.36 -15.40
CA GLN A 454 -24.82 -66.37 -14.32
C GLN A 454 -26.00 -66.19 -13.36
N TRP A 455 -26.39 -64.95 -13.11
CA TRP A 455 -27.46 -64.58 -12.20
C TRP A 455 -28.82 -65.14 -12.62
N ASP A 456 -29.17 -64.98 -13.90
CA ASP A 456 -30.44 -65.47 -14.45
C ASP A 456 -30.61 -66.99 -14.29
N ARG A 457 -29.52 -67.74 -14.34
CA ARG A 457 -29.54 -69.20 -14.16
C ARG A 457 -29.91 -69.62 -12.74
N PHE A 458 -29.44 -68.91 -11.70
CA PHE A 458 -29.75 -69.24 -10.31
C PHE A 458 -31.23 -69.11 -9.96
N GLY A 459 -31.93 -68.12 -10.54
CA GLY A 459 -33.36 -67.95 -10.33
C GLY A 459 -34.16 -69.22 -10.67
N SER A 460 -33.80 -69.89 -11.78
CA SER A 460 -34.52 -71.07 -12.27
C SER A 460 -34.36 -72.33 -11.41
N LEU A 461 -33.17 -72.58 -10.85
CA LEU A 461 -32.88 -73.79 -10.05
C LEU A 461 -33.50 -73.72 -8.66
N THR A 462 -33.61 -72.50 -8.13
CA THR A 462 -34.09 -72.25 -6.78
C THR A 462 -35.56 -72.64 -6.60
N GLN A 463 -36.42 -72.29 -7.56
CA GLN A 463 -37.85 -72.59 -7.50
C GLN A 463 -38.17 -74.10 -7.35
N LYS A 464 -37.37 -74.98 -7.96
CA LYS A 464 -37.60 -76.44 -7.95
C LYS A 464 -37.37 -77.09 -6.59
N ARG A 465 -36.39 -76.62 -5.81
CA ARG A 465 -36.03 -77.22 -4.51
C ARG A 465 -37.01 -76.85 -3.39
N ARG A 466 -37.64 -75.68 -3.46
CA ARG A 466 -38.64 -75.20 -2.49
C ARG A 466 -39.78 -76.18 -2.27
N GLN A 467 -40.38 -76.69 -3.35
CA GLN A 467 -41.57 -77.54 -3.31
C GLN A 467 -41.35 -78.86 -2.55
N ALA A 468 -40.15 -79.43 -2.59
CA ALA A 468 -39.85 -80.71 -1.95
C ALA A 468 -39.69 -80.62 -0.42
N LEU A 469 -39.36 -79.43 0.10
CA LEU A 469 -39.10 -79.21 1.53
C LEU A 469 -40.38 -79.00 2.35
N GLU A 470 -41.50 -78.61 1.73
CA GLU A 470 -42.74 -78.27 2.43
C GLU A 470 -43.49 -79.50 2.98
N GLU A 471 -43.36 -80.68 2.38
CA GLU A 471 -44.09 -81.89 2.81
C GLU A 471 -43.51 -82.54 4.09
N ALA A 472 -42.19 -82.55 4.27
CA ALA A 472 -41.53 -83.16 5.43
C ALA A 472 -41.69 -82.30 6.72
N GLU A 473 -42.01 -81.02 6.58
CA GLU A 473 -42.27 -80.08 7.67
C GLU A 473 -43.51 -80.47 8.50
N ARG A 474 -44.61 -80.84 7.85
CA ARG A 474 -45.91 -81.02 8.53
C ARG A 474 -45.93 -82.07 9.66
N VAL A 475 -45.19 -83.18 9.54
CA VAL A 475 -45.24 -84.29 10.52
C VAL A 475 -44.54 -83.96 11.83
N LEU A 476 -43.40 -83.29 11.76
CA LEU A 476 -42.63 -82.99 12.96
C LEU A 476 -43.25 -81.80 13.76
N GLU A 477 -44.22 -81.06 13.19
CA GLU A 477 -44.93 -79.93 13.83
C GLU A 477 -45.77 -80.30 15.05
N LYS A 478 -46.21 -81.56 15.19
CA LYS A 478 -47.13 -81.92 16.27
C LYS A 478 -46.44 -82.14 17.62
N ILE A 479 -45.30 -82.83 17.62
CA ILE A 479 -44.43 -82.96 18.82
C ILE A 479 -43.84 -81.61 19.20
N ASP A 480 -43.59 -80.78 18.18
CA ASP A 480 -43.25 -79.38 18.31
C ASP A 480 -44.26 -78.68 19.25
N GLN A 481 -45.57 -78.76 19.00
CA GLN A 481 -46.57 -77.97 19.74
C GLN A 481 -46.58 -78.19 21.27
N LEU A 482 -46.28 -79.40 21.77
CA LEU A 482 -46.27 -79.67 23.22
C LEU A 482 -45.02 -79.09 23.89
N HIS A 483 -43.87 -79.26 23.25
CA HIS A 483 -42.64 -78.62 23.69
C HIS A 483 -42.73 -77.09 23.63
N LEU A 484 -43.47 -76.58 22.65
CA LEU A 484 -43.80 -75.16 22.52
C LEU A 484 -44.63 -74.66 23.69
N GLU A 485 -45.55 -75.43 24.25
CA GLU A 485 -46.41 -74.97 25.34
C GLU A 485 -45.65 -74.83 26.67
N PHE A 486 -44.74 -75.77 26.97
CA PHE A 486 -43.80 -75.62 28.09
C PHE A 486 -42.89 -74.41 27.89
N ALA A 487 -42.30 -74.28 26.69
CA ALA A 487 -41.49 -73.11 26.35
C ALA A 487 -42.31 -71.82 26.42
N LYS A 488 -43.58 -71.83 26.01
CA LYS A 488 -44.47 -70.66 25.98
C LYS A 488 -44.78 -70.13 27.38
N ARG A 489 -44.68 -70.93 28.44
CA ARG A 489 -44.85 -70.45 29.81
C ARG A 489 -43.52 -70.22 30.52
N ALA A 490 -42.55 -71.10 30.30
CA ALA A 490 -41.20 -70.99 30.84
C ALA A 490 -40.46 -69.75 30.33
N ALA A 491 -40.57 -69.45 29.03
CA ALA A 491 -39.89 -68.34 28.39
C ALA A 491 -40.39 -66.96 28.87
N PRO A 492 -41.69 -66.61 28.87
CA PRO A 492 -42.13 -65.30 29.34
C PRO A 492 -41.86 -65.11 30.83
N PHE A 493 -41.93 -66.16 31.64
CA PHE A 493 -41.55 -66.08 33.04
C PHE A 493 -40.03 -65.89 33.20
N ASN A 494 -39.21 -66.63 32.47
CA ASN A 494 -37.75 -66.42 32.44
C ASN A 494 -37.37 -65.04 31.89
N ASN A 495 -38.10 -64.53 30.89
CA ASN A 495 -37.89 -63.18 30.35
C ASN A 495 -38.35 -62.11 31.34
N TRP A 496 -39.42 -62.36 32.10
CA TRP A 496 -39.79 -61.46 33.19
C TRP A 496 -38.70 -61.44 34.26
N LEU A 497 -38.03 -62.57 34.54
CA LEU A 497 -36.87 -62.63 35.45
C LEU A 497 -35.64 -61.91 34.88
N ASP A 498 -35.32 -62.15 33.61
CA ASP A 498 -34.19 -61.49 32.95
C ASP A 498 -34.46 -60.00 32.77
N GLY A 499 -35.68 -59.60 32.41
CA GLY A 499 -36.14 -58.22 32.28
C GLY A 499 -36.19 -57.49 33.61
N ALA A 500 -36.73 -58.12 34.66
CA ALA A 500 -36.60 -57.61 36.01
C ALA A 500 -35.12 -57.41 36.39
N ARG A 501 -34.25 -58.36 36.06
CA ARG A 501 -32.81 -58.24 36.31
C ARG A 501 -32.19 -57.11 35.49
N GLU A 502 -32.55 -56.95 34.23
CA GLU A 502 -32.11 -55.88 33.32
C GLU A 502 -32.59 -54.52 33.81
N ASP A 503 -33.88 -54.32 34.06
CA ASP A 503 -34.46 -53.08 34.58
C ASP A 503 -33.80 -52.62 35.89
N LEU A 504 -33.45 -53.60 36.74
CA LEU A 504 -32.75 -53.35 38.01
C LEU A 504 -31.27 -52.98 37.83
N VAL A 505 -30.64 -53.36 36.72
CA VAL A 505 -29.26 -52.94 36.38
C VAL A 505 -29.20 -51.86 35.29
N ASP A 506 -30.34 -51.47 34.74
CA ASP A 506 -30.43 -50.66 33.53
C ASP A 506 -29.83 -49.26 33.72
N MET A 507 -29.09 -48.77 32.75
CA MET A 507 -28.47 -47.47 32.85
C MET A 507 -29.45 -46.39 32.39
N PHE A 508 -29.87 -45.54 33.32
CA PHE A 508 -30.78 -44.43 33.03
C PHE A 508 -30.00 -43.13 32.78
N ILE A 509 -30.53 -42.30 31.88
CA ILE A 509 -30.04 -40.94 31.62
C ILE A 509 -31.18 -39.99 31.98
N VAL A 510 -30.87 -39.06 32.88
CA VAL A 510 -31.80 -38.03 33.35
C VAL A 510 -31.11 -36.68 33.24
N HIS A 511 -31.87 -35.67 32.87
CA HIS A 511 -31.41 -34.30 32.69
C HIS A 511 -32.11 -33.32 33.64
N THR A 512 -33.16 -33.79 34.32
CA THR A 512 -33.93 -33.02 35.29
C THR A 512 -34.18 -33.79 36.59
N ILE A 513 -34.48 -33.03 37.64
CA ILE A 513 -34.83 -33.57 38.96
C ILE A 513 -36.16 -34.34 38.91
N GLU A 514 -37.10 -33.89 38.08
CA GLU A 514 -38.43 -34.52 37.95
C GLU A 514 -38.33 -35.91 37.32
N GLU A 515 -37.48 -36.08 36.30
CA GLU A 515 -37.26 -37.38 35.64
C GLU A 515 -36.71 -38.44 36.60
N ILE A 516 -35.71 -38.10 37.41
CA ILE A 516 -35.12 -39.05 38.36
C ILE A 516 -36.08 -39.39 39.51
N GLN A 517 -36.95 -38.46 39.92
CA GLN A 517 -38.00 -38.74 40.90
C GLN A 517 -39.04 -39.72 40.34
N GLY A 518 -39.40 -39.60 39.06
CA GLY A 518 -40.29 -40.55 38.39
C GLY A 518 -39.72 -41.98 38.34
N LEU A 519 -38.41 -42.12 38.09
CA LEU A 519 -37.75 -43.44 38.08
C LEU A 519 -37.74 -44.11 39.47
N ILE A 520 -37.57 -43.32 40.53
CA ILE A 520 -37.65 -43.82 41.91
C ILE A 520 -39.06 -44.35 42.22
N GLU A 521 -40.10 -43.64 41.80
CA GLU A 521 -41.48 -44.07 42.00
C GLU A 521 -41.82 -45.34 41.21
N ALA A 522 -41.34 -45.46 39.97
CA ALA A 522 -41.53 -46.65 39.15
C ALA A 522 -40.90 -47.91 39.79
N HIS A 523 -39.70 -47.77 40.36
CA HIS A 523 -39.03 -48.87 41.05
C HIS A 523 -39.78 -49.32 42.33
N GLU A 524 -40.41 -48.41 43.06
CA GLU A 524 -41.31 -48.75 44.17
C GLU A 524 -42.56 -49.53 43.73
N GLN A 525 -43.11 -49.21 42.55
CA GLN A 525 -44.24 -49.96 41.99
C GLN A 525 -43.83 -51.37 41.56
N PHE A 526 -42.66 -51.54 40.93
CA PHE A 526 -42.13 -52.84 40.55
C PHE A 526 -42.03 -53.80 41.75
N LYS A 527 -41.52 -53.34 42.89
CA LYS A 527 -41.39 -54.15 44.12
C LYS A 527 -42.70 -54.78 44.59
N ARG A 528 -43.87 -54.20 44.25
CA ARG A 528 -45.20 -54.73 44.62
C ARG A 528 -45.62 -55.96 43.80
N THR A 529 -45.03 -56.19 42.63
CA THR A 529 -45.43 -57.27 41.69
C THR A 529 -44.77 -58.62 42.00
N LEU A 530 -43.75 -58.66 42.87
CA LEU A 530 -42.95 -59.85 43.14
C LEU A 530 -43.74 -61.03 43.72
N GLY A 531 -44.90 -60.78 44.34
CA GLY A 531 -45.74 -61.84 44.91
C GLY A 531 -46.48 -62.71 43.88
N GLU A 532 -46.94 -62.12 42.77
CA GLU A 532 -47.68 -62.86 41.72
C GLU A 532 -46.74 -63.72 40.87
N ALA A 533 -45.52 -63.22 40.64
CA ALA A 533 -44.49 -63.95 39.91
C ALA A 533 -44.10 -65.27 40.59
N ASP A 534 -44.09 -65.33 41.92
CA ASP A 534 -43.79 -66.56 42.65
C ASP A 534 -44.79 -67.70 42.33
N GLN A 535 -46.02 -67.38 41.93
CA GLN A 535 -47.05 -68.38 41.61
C GLN A 535 -46.89 -68.98 40.20
N GLU A 536 -46.54 -68.18 39.19
CA GLU A 536 -46.38 -68.68 37.80
C GLU A 536 -45.17 -69.62 37.69
N PHE A 537 -44.10 -69.37 38.45
CA PHE A 537 -42.95 -70.25 38.58
C PHE A 537 -43.34 -71.72 38.83
N ASN A 538 -44.29 -71.94 39.75
CA ASN A 538 -44.72 -73.28 40.14
C ASN A 538 -45.49 -74.03 39.05
N SER A 539 -46.22 -73.34 38.16
CA SER A 539 -47.04 -73.97 37.12
C SER A 539 -46.23 -74.49 35.93
N ILE A 540 -45.16 -73.79 35.58
CA ILE A 540 -44.26 -74.16 34.48
C ILE A 540 -43.64 -75.53 34.73
N MET A 541 -43.26 -75.82 35.98
CA MET A 541 -42.63 -77.08 36.38
C MET A 541 -43.47 -78.33 36.06
N LYS A 542 -44.80 -78.20 35.95
CA LYS A 542 -45.73 -79.31 35.69
C LYS A 542 -45.80 -79.75 34.21
N LEU A 543 -45.67 -78.82 33.26
CA LEU A 543 -45.73 -79.08 31.81
C LEU A 543 -44.51 -79.87 31.29
N ALA A 544 -43.35 -79.73 31.93
CA ALA A 544 -42.14 -80.48 31.59
C ALA A 544 -42.37 -82.01 31.62
N GLN A 545 -43.28 -82.47 32.47
CA GLN A 545 -43.51 -83.89 32.72
C GLN A 545 -44.31 -84.60 31.61
N GLU A 546 -45.15 -83.88 30.85
CA GLU A 546 -46.08 -84.45 29.85
C GLU A 546 -45.41 -84.72 28.49
N ILE A 547 -44.55 -83.80 28.06
CA ILE A 547 -43.73 -83.85 26.84
C ILE A 547 -42.96 -85.17 26.68
N GLN A 548 -42.42 -85.69 27.79
CA GLN A 548 -41.62 -86.90 27.84
C GLN A 548 -42.33 -88.13 27.23
N VAL A 549 -43.67 -88.16 27.26
CA VAL A 549 -44.48 -89.33 26.89
C VAL A 549 -44.73 -89.43 25.36
N PHE A 550 -44.97 -88.32 24.64
CA PHE A 550 -45.38 -88.28 23.22
C PHE A 550 -44.24 -88.64 22.23
N ALA A 551 -43.02 -88.27 22.59
CA ALA A 551 -41.80 -88.49 21.81
C ALA A 551 -41.53 -89.94 21.40
N THR A 552 -41.93 -90.87 22.24
CA THR A 552 -41.56 -92.28 22.11
C THR A 552 -42.41 -93.02 21.04
N GLN A 553 -43.53 -92.45 20.58
CA GLN A 553 -44.55 -93.14 19.75
C GLN A 553 -44.29 -93.14 18.22
N TYR A 554 -43.84 -92.03 17.61
CA TYR A 554 -43.64 -91.88 16.15
C TYR A 554 -42.19 -92.19 15.70
N GLN A 555 -41.40 -92.80 16.58
CA GLN A 555 -39.97 -93.08 16.37
C GLN A 555 -39.18 -91.85 15.92
N ILE A 556 -39.55 -90.69 16.48
CA ILE A 556 -38.93 -89.40 16.21
C ILE A 556 -37.56 -89.38 16.90
N PRO A 557 -36.44 -89.35 16.16
CA PRO A 557 -35.12 -89.37 16.78
C PRO A 557 -34.88 -88.12 17.64
N GLY A 558 -34.77 -88.30 18.97
CA GLY A 558 -34.49 -87.23 19.93
C GLY A 558 -35.69 -86.39 20.38
N GLY A 559 -36.90 -86.95 20.42
CA GLY A 559 -38.12 -86.19 20.75
C GLY A 559 -38.35 -85.82 22.23
N ILE A 560 -37.48 -86.23 23.17
CA ILE A 560 -37.59 -85.92 24.61
C ILE A 560 -36.96 -84.55 24.94
N ASP A 561 -35.91 -84.20 24.20
CA ASP A 561 -35.17 -82.97 24.39
C ASP A 561 -35.99 -81.80 23.85
N ASN A 562 -36.34 -80.81 24.69
CA ASN A 562 -37.16 -79.69 24.27
C ASN A 562 -36.40 -78.77 23.32
N PRO A 563 -36.80 -78.71 22.02
CA PRO A 563 -36.07 -77.92 21.06
C PRO A 563 -36.34 -76.41 21.19
N TYR A 564 -37.37 -75.99 21.95
CA TYR A 564 -37.78 -74.59 22.06
C TYR A 564 -37.36 -73.90 23.34
N THR A 565 -36.85 -74.66 24.30
CA THR A 565 -36.25 -74.05 25.48
C THR A 565 -35.13 -74.93 26.00
N LEU A 566 -33.95 -74.33 26.10
CA LEU A 566 -32.81 -74.87 26.85
C LEU A 566 -33.03 -74.73 28.35
N LEU A 567 -34.04 -73.95 28.75
CA LEU A 567 -34.34 -73.73 30.15
C LEU A 567 -34.74 -75.05 30.74
N HIS A 568 -33.77 -75.58 31.45
CA HIS A 568 -34.05 -76.65 32.34
C HIS A 568 -34.83 -76.07 33.52
N PRO A 569 -35.80 -76.84 34.04
CA PRO A 569 -36.53 -76.46 35.24
C PRO A 569 -35.63 -75.96 36.40
N GLN A 570 -34.37 -76.41 36.47
CA GLN A 570 -33.38 -76.00 37.47
C GLN A 570 -32.80 -74.58 37.28
N GLU A 571 -32.69 -74.07 36.06
CA GLU A 571 -32.07 -72.77 35.77
C GLU A 571 -33.00 -71.60 36.08
N ILE A 572 -34.27 -71.74 35.74
CA ILE A 572 -35.34 -70.77 36.08
C ILE A 572 -35.37 -70.54 37.60
N THR A 573 -35.07 -71.58 38.38
CA THR A 573 -35.00 -71.52 39.84
C THR A 573 -33.84 -70.63 40.34
N SER A 574 -32.69 -70.64 39.66
CA SER A 574 -31.52 -69.85 40.07
C SER A 574 -31.74 -68.36 39.82
N LYS A 575 -32.25 -67.98 38.64
CA LYS A 575 -32.49 -66.58 38.27
C LYS A 575 -33.51 -65.87 39.14
N TRP A 576 -34.50 -66.61 39.61
CA TRP A 576 -35.47 -66.08 40.57
C TRP A 576 -34.81 -65.57 41.85
N ASN A 577 -33.71 -66.19 42.28
CA ASN A 577 -32.96 -65.75 43.46
C ASN A 577 -32.09 -64.52 43.19
N ASP A 578 -31.56 -64.36 41.98
CA ASP A 578 -30.73 -63.21 41.59
C ASP A 578 -31.54 -61.90 41.54
N VAL A 579 -32.76 -61.95 40.97
CA VAL A 579 -33.68 -60.81 40.95
C VAL A 579 -33.94 -60.28 42.36
N LYS A 580 -34.13 -61.18 43.33
CA LYS A 580 -34.33 -60.81 44.75
C LYS A 580 -33.13 -60.09 45.37
N GLN A 581 -31.91 -60.27 44.85
CA GLN A 581 -30.70 -59.60 45.35
C GLN A 581 -30.41 -58.24 44.70
N LEU A 582 -30.89 -58.00 43.48
CA LEU A 582 -30.60 -56.78 42.71
C LEU A 582 -31.49 -55.59 43.12
N VAL A 583 -32.70 -55.88 43.60
CA VAL A 583 -33.68 -54.86 43.99
C VAL A 583 -33.10 -53.80 44.96
N PRO A 584 -32.39 -54.14 46.06
CA PRO A 584 -31.81 -53.14 46.96
C PRO A 584 -30.62 -52.35 46.38
N LYS A 585 -29.90 -52.90 45.40
CA LYS A 585 -28.77 -52.20 44.75
C LYS A 585 -29.27 -51.10 43.81
N ARG A 586 -30.41 -51.33 43.17
CA ARG A 586 -31.07 -50.35 42.30
C ARG A 586 -31.52 -49.11 43.08
N ASP A 587 -32.06 -49.28 44.28
CA ASP A 587 -32.45 -48.18 45.18
C ASP A 587 -31.28 -47.21 45.44
N GLN A 588 -30.07 -47.72 45.71
CA GLN A 588 -28.88 -46.91 46.00
C GLN A 588 -28.40 -46.11 44.78
N THR A 589 -28.50 -46.69 43.59
CA THR A 589 -28.04 -46.05 42.33
C THR A 589 -28.91 -44.86 41.97
N LEU A 590 -30.24 -45.00 42.06
CA LEU A 590 -31.21 -43.93 41.80
C LEU A 590 -31.02 -42.74 42.76
N GLN A 591 -30.72 -43.01 44.04
CA GLN A 591 -30.48 -41.97 45.03
C GLN A 591 -29.21 -41.14 44.75
N THR A 592 -28.17 -41.76 44.19
CA THR A 592 -26.91 -41.09 43.87
C THR A 592 -27.09 -40.11 42.70
N GLU A 593 -27.84 -40.50 41.67
CA GLU A 593 -28.11 -39.61 40.53
C GLU A 593 -29.03 -38.44 40.91
N LEU A 594 -29.98 -38.63 41.84
CA LEU A 594 -30.81 -37.54 42.37
C LEU A 594 -29.96 -36.40 42.97
N LEU A 595 -28.93 -36.74 43.75
CA LEU A 595 -28.01 -35.75 44.33
C LEU A 595 -27.22 -35.00 43.24
N ARG A 596 -26.81 -35.69 42.17
CA ARG A 596 -26.12 -35.07 41.03
C ARG A 596 -27.01 -34.06 40.32
N GLN A 597 -28.27 -34.40 40.07
CA GLN A 597 -29.22 -33.48 39.41
C GLN A 597 -29.53 -32.25 40.27
N GLN A 598 -29.58 -32.39 41.60
CA GLN A 598 -29.71 -31.25 42.53
C GLN A 598 -28.52 -30.29 42.45
N ARG A 599 -27.29 -30.82 42.35
CA ARG A 599 -26.07 -30.01 42.18
C ARG A 599 -26.08 -29.26 40.84
N ASN A 600 -26.49 -29.92 39.76
CA ASN A 600 -26.58 -29.30 38.44
C ASN A 600 -27.56 -28.11 38.42
N GLU A 601 -28.69 -28.22 39.13
CA GLU A 601 -29.64 -27.11 39.27
C GLU A 601 -29.05 -25.93 40.06
N GLY A 602 -28.19 -26.20 41.03
CA GLY A 602 -27.41 -25.18 41.73
C GLY A 602 -26.51 -24.39 40.79
N LEU A 603 -25.72 -25.07 39.95
CA LEU A 603 -24.82 -24.45 38.97
C LEU A 603 -25.56 -23.55 37.97
N ARG A 604 -26.74 -23.96 37.49
CA ARG A 604 -27.59 -23.15 36.60
C ARG A 604 -27.95 -21.81 37.25
N ARG A 605 -28.35 -21.83 38.53
CA ARG A 605 -28.72 -20.59 39.25
C ARG A 605 -27.51 -19.68 39.47
N THR A 606 -26.38 -20.23 39.88
CA THR A 606 -25.16 -19.46 40.13
C THR A 606 -24.64 -18.77 38.86
N PHE A 607 -24.63 -19.47 37.72
CA PHE A 607 -24.26 -18.87 36.43
C PHE A 607 -25.21 -17.71 36.06
N ALA A 608 -26.52 -17.93 36.19
CA ALA A 608 -27.52 -16.95 35.80
C ALA A 608 -27.46 -15.67 36.66
N GLU A 609 -27.26 -15.82 37.97
CA GLU A 609 -27.12 -14.68 38.89
C GLU A 609 -25.95 -13.76 38.48
N LYS A 610 -24.79 -14.34 38.15
CA LYS A 610 -23.61 -13.59 37.72
C LYS A 610 -23.80 -12.99 36.32
N ALA A 611 -24.35 -13.74 35.38
CA ALA A 611 -24.58 -13.30 34.00
C ALA A 611 -25.55 -12.11 33.92
N ASN A 612 -26.61 -12.14 34.73
CA ASN A 612 -27.58 -11.05 34.81
C ASN A 612 -27.01 -9.77 35.45
N GLY A 613 -25.87 -9.84 36.13
CA GLY A 613 -25.12 -8.67 36.59
C GLY A 613 -24.19 -8.10 35.52
N VAL A 614 -23.43 -8.97 34.84
CA VAL A 614 -22.41 -8.57 33.85
C VAL A 614 -23.02 -8.06 32.55
N GLY A 615 -24.06 -8.70 32.02
CA GLY A 615 -24.66 -8.33 30.72
C GLY A 615 -25.11 -6.87 30.65
N PRO A 616 -26.00 -6.41 31.55
CA PRO A 616 -26.44 -5.01 31.57
C PRO A 616 -25.33 -4.00 31.85
N TRP A 617 -24.25 -4.41 32.54
CA TRP A 617 -23.10 -3.54 32.79
C TRP A 617 -22.36 -3.25 31.48
N ILE A 618 -22.15 -4.26 30.63
CA ILE A 618 -21.51 -4.11 29.31
C ILE A 618 -22.30 -3.17 28.42
N GLU A 619 -23.61 -3.38 28.30
CA GLU A 619 -24.50 -2.57 27.44
C GLU A 619 -24.43 -1.08 27.78
N ARG A 620 -24.53 -0.72 29.07
CA ARG A 620 -24.45 0.68 29.53
C ARG A 620 -23.13 1.35 29.18
N HIS A 621 -22.02 0.61 29.26
CA HIS A 621 -20.68 1.16 28.96
C HIS A 621 -20.46 1.32 27.46
N ILE A 622 -21.00 0.42 26.63
CA ILE A 622 -20.99 0.58 25.17
C ILE A 622 -21.73 1.87 24.78
N ASP A 623 -22.94 2.08 25.31
CA ASP A 623 -23.73 3.27 25.02
C ASP A 623 -23.01 4.57 25.45
N ALA A 624 -22.38 4.57 26.62
CA ALA A 624 -21.62 5.72 27.13
C ALA A 624 -20.40 6.05 26.25
N VAL A 625 -19.66 5.04 25.78
CA VAL A 625 -18.49 5.23 24.91
C VAL A 625 -18.90 5.72 23.52
N VAL A 626 -20.01 5.22 22.99
CA VAL A 626 -20.59 5.70 21.71
C VAL A 626 -21.05 7.15 21.84
N ALA A 627 -21.65 7.55 22.95
CA ALA A 627 -22.08 8.93 23.19
C ALA A 627 -20.90 9.93 23.19
N ILE A 628 -19.72 9.53 23.68
CA ILE A 628 -18.50 10.36 23.63
C ILE A 628 -18.00 10.53 22.19
N GLY A 629 -17.97 9.44 21.40
CA GLY A 629 -17.55 9.47 20.00
C GLY A 629 -18.44 10.35 19.09
N MET A 630 -19.68 10.64 19.50
CA MET A 630 -20.57 11.55 18.78
C MET A 630 -20.27 13.06 19.03
N GLY A 631 -19.28 13.38 19.86
CA GLY A 631 -18.69 14.73 19.95
C GLY A 631 -19.60 15.80 20.58
N MET A 632 -20.57 15.42 21.40
CA MET A 632 -21.61 16.36 21.85
C MET A 632 -21.17 17.34 22.97
N GLN A 633 -20.11 17.10 23.75
CA GLN A 633 -19.64 18.03 24.80
C GLN A 633 -18.15 17.85 25.17
N GLY A 634 -17.46 18.97 25.44
CA GLY A 634 -16.10 19.02 26.02
C GLY A 634 -14.95 19.23 25.03
N SER A 635 -13.75 19.52 25.54
CA SER A 635 -12.51 19.60 24.74
C SER A 635 -12.03 18.21 24.30
N LEU A 636 -11.17 18.12 23.28
CA LEU A 636 -10.58 16.84 22.84
C LEU A 636 -9.79 16.18 23.99
N GLU A 637 -9.16 16.99 24.83
CA GLU A 637 -8.42 16.57 26.02
C GLU A 637 -9.35 15.99 27.10
N GLU A 638 -10.53 16.58 27.34
CA GLU A 638 -11.54 16.06 28.27
C GLU A 638 -12.18 14.75 27.79
N GLN A 639 -12.41 14.64 26.47
CA GLN A 639 -12.96 13.44 25.86
C GLN A 639 -11.97 12.26 25.97
N LEU A 640 -10.69 12.52 25.69
CA LEU A 640 -9.62 11.53 25.86
C LEU A 640 -9.51 11.07 27.32
N GLN A 641 -9.59 12.00 28.28
CA GLN A 641 -9.53 11.66 29.71
C GLN A 641 -10.70 10.75 30.14
N LYS A 642 -11.93 11.02 29.69
CA LYS A 642 -13.09 10.17 30.00
C LYS A 642 -12.97 8.78 29.39
N LEU A 643 -12.47 8.66 28.15
CA LEU A 643 -12.25 7.36 27.52
C LEU A 643 -11.19 6.52 28.25
N ARG A 644 -10.12 7.16 28.76
CA ARG A 644 -9.12 6.50 29.62
C ARG A 644 -9.69 6.03 30.95
N GLN A 645 -10.64 6.75 31.54
CA GLN A 645 -11.35 6.30 32.75
C GLN A 645 -12.22 5.07 32.48
N TYR A 646 -12.89 4.99 31.32
CA TYR A 646 -13.63 3.81 30.93
C TYR A 646 -12.73 2.61 30.64
N GLU A 647 -11.54 2.83 30.05
CA GLU A 647 -10.52 1.79 29.87
C GLU A 647 -10.09 1.17 31.23
N GLU A 648 -9.86 2.00 32.24
CA GLU A 648 -9.52 1.56 33.60
C GLU A 648 -10.69 0.81 34.29
N ALA A 649 -11.92 1.29 34.13
CA ALA A 649 -13.12 0.63 34.64
C ALA A 649 -13.33 -0.77 34.03
N VAL A 650 -13.06 -0.95 32.74
CA VAL A 650 -13.12 -2.26 32.07
C VAL A 650 -12.00 -3.19 32.58
N SER A 651 -10.78 -2.67 32.75
CA SER A 651 -9.68 -3.47 33.29
C SER A 651 -9.94 -3.98 34.71
N THR A 652 -10.56 -3.18 35.57
CA THR A 652 -10.88 -3.57 36.95
C THR A 652 -12.05 -4.56 37.01
N TYR A 653 -13.03 -4.42 36.13
CA TYR A 653 -14.22 -5.28 36.09
C TYR A 653 -13.96 -6.66 35.47
N LYS A 654 -12.81 -6.86 34.81
CA LYS A 654 -12.41 -8.14 34.16
C LYS A 654 -12.51 -9.37 35.08
N ILE A 655 -12.26 -9.21 36.38
CA ILE A 655 -12.32 -10.32 37.35
C ILE A 655 -13.70 -10.99 37.36
N HIS A 656 -14.79 -10.22 37.21
CA HIS A 656 -16.13 -10.78 37.16
C HIS A 656 -16.40 -11.60 35.90
N MET A 657 -15.76 -11.24 34.79
CA MET A 657 -15.82 -12.02 33.54
C MET A 657 -15.05 -13.34 33.68
N ASP A 658 -13.88 -13.30 34.33
CA ASP A 658 -13.06 -14.50 34.57
C ASP A 658 -13.75 -15.46 35.56
N GLU A 659 -14.44 -14.95 36.59
CA GLU A 659 -15.30 -15.75 37.48
C GLU A 659 -16.43 -16.45 36.71
N LEU A 660 -17.06 -15.75 35.78
CA LEU A 660 -18.19 -16.26 35.00
C LEU A 660 -17.75 -17.34 34.02
N GLU A 661 -16.56 -17.18 33.43
CA GLU A 661 -15.90 -18.17 32.57
C GLU A 661 -15.60 -19.46 33.35
N LYS A 662 -15.11 -19.35 34.60
CA LYS A 662 -14.89 -20.51 35.47
C LYS A 662 -16.19 -21.26 35.80
N ILE A 663 -17.26 -20.54 36.14
CA ILE A 663 -18.57 -21.15 36.40
C ILE A 663 -19.12 -21.79 35.12
N HIS A 664 -18.92 -21.16 33.96
CA HIS A 664 -19.31 -21.73 32.66
C HIS A 664 -18.58 -23.04 32.36
N GLN A 665 -17.28 -23.10 32.67
CA GLN A 665 -16.49 -24.32 32.54
C GLN A 665 -17.05 -25.44 33.42
N GLU A 666 -17.38 -25.17 34.69
CA GLU A 666 -18.00 -26.16 35.58
C GLU A 666 -19.38 -26.63 35.05
N VAL A 667 -20.17 -25.73 34.46
CA VAL A 667 -21.45 -26.03 33.81
C VAL A 667 -21.25 -26.96 32.60
N GLN A 668 -20.24 -26.71 31.78
CA GLN A 668 -19.89 -27.54 30.62
C GLN A 668 -19.33 -28.91 31.03
N GLU A 669 -18.45 -28.96 32.03
CA GLU A 669 -17.89 -30.21 32.58
C GLU A 669 -18.97 -31.09 33.21
N ASN A 670 -20.02 -30.49 33.77
CA ASN A 670 -21.21 -31.21 34.23
C ASN A 670 -22.25 -31.49 33.13
N MET A 671 -21.93 -31.19 31.85
CA MET A 671 -22.76 -31.42 30.66
C MET A 671 -24.13 -30.73 30.72
N ILE A 672 -24.17 -29.50 31.24
CA ILE A 672 -25.37 -28.68 31.33
C ILE A 672 -25.36 -27.66 30.19
N PHE A 673 -26.29 -27.80 29.23
CA PHE A 673 -26.29 -26.96 28.02
C PHE A 673 -27.36 -25.86 28.03
N GLU A 674 -28.34 -25.97 28.92
CA GLU A 674 -29.48 -25.05 28.99
C GLU A 674 -29.60 -24.41 30.36
N ASN A 675 -29.88 -23.09 30.37
CA ASN A 675 -30.11 -22.32 31.58
C ASN A 675 -31.34 -21.42 31.44
N ARG A 676 -32.44 -21.84 32.05
CA ARG A 676 -33.73 -21.15 32.05
C ARG A 676 -33.78 -19.86 32.88
N TYR A 677 -32.72 -19.54 33.63
CA TYR A 677 -32.70 -18.41 34.58
C TYR A 677 -32.04 -17.14 34.04
N THR A 678 -31.48 -17.18 32.82
CA THR A 678 -30.87 -16.00 32.18
C THR A 678 -31.06 -16.06 30.67
N GLN A 679 -31.16 -14.88 30.03
CA GLN A 679 -31.14 -14.74 28.58
C GLN A 679 -29.73 -14.55 28.03
N TYR A 680 -28.75 -14.27 28.91
CA TYR A 680 -27.36 -14.09 28.54
C TYR A 680 -26.66 -15.45 28.48
N THR A 681 -26.09 -15.75 27.31
CA THR A 681 -25.14 -16.85 27.15
C THR A 681 -23.72 -16.35 27.35
N MET A 682 -22.78 -17.25 27.65
CA MET A 682 -21.36 -16.89 27.74
C MET A 682 -20.88 -16.20 26.44
N GLU A 683 -21.35 -16.67 25.29
CA GLU A 683 -20.99 -16.11 23.99
C GLU A 683 -21.47 -14.67 23.80
N THR A 684 -22.73 -14.39 24.14
CA THR A 684 -23.26 -13.02 24.06
C THR A 684 -22.50 -12.05 24.95
N LEU A 685 -22.03 -12.51 26.12
CA LEU A 685 -21.22 -11.71 27.03
C LEU A 685 -19.80 -11.47 26.51
N ARG A 686 -19.16 -12.48 25.89
CA ARG A 686 -17.83 -12.35 25.28
C ARG A 686 -17.83 -11.35 24.15
N VAL A 687 -18.77 -11.48 23.21
CA VAL A 687 -18.89 -10.57 22.05
C VAL A 687 -19.13 -9.13 22.53
N GLY A 688 -20.05 -8.94 23.50
CA GLY A 688 -20.29 -7.62 24.08
C GLY A 688 -19.03 -7.02 24.73
N TRP A 689 -18.27 -7.83 25.46
CA TRP A 689 -17.03 -7.39 26.11
C TRP A 689 -15.93 -7.00 25.11
N GLU A 690 -15.71 -7.81 24.07
CA GLU A 690 -14.74 -7.52 23.00
C GLU A 690 -15.13 -6.28 22.18
N GLN A 691 -16.43 -6.12 21.91
CA GLN A 691 -16.96 -4.94 21.23
C GLN A 691 -16.73 -3.67 22.06
N LEU A 692 -16.94 -3.73 23.38
CA LEU A 692 -16.67 -2.62 24.29
C LEU A 692 -15.19 -2.22 24.26
N LEU A 693 -14.26 -3.18 24.39
CA LEU A 693 -12.82 -2.93 24.33
C LEU A 693 -12.39 -2.28 23.01
N THR A 694 -12.88 -2.83 21.90
CA THR A 694 -12.57 -2.32 20.55
C THR A 694 -13.13 -0.91 20.36
N SER A 695 -14.35 -0.64 20.85
CA SER A 695 -15.01 0.67 20.77
C SER A 695 -14.22 1.74 21.54
N ILE A 696 -13.76 1.42 22.76
CA ILE A 696 -12.92 2.32 23.57
C ILE A 696 -11.62 2.65 22.83
N GLN A 697 -10.89 1.64 22.36
CA GLN A 697 -9.59 1.85 21.70
C GLN A 697 -9.73 2.62 20.38
N ARG A 698 -10.77 2.35 19.59
CA ARG A 698 -11.04 3.08 18.34
C ARG A 698 -11.28 4.55 18.60
N ASN A 699 -12.15 4.87 19.58
CA ASN A 699 -12.48 6.26 19.90
C ASN A 699 -11.28 7.01 20.51
N ILE A 700 -10.42 6.35 21.30
CA ILE A 700 -9.16 6.93 21.79
C ILE A 700 -8.25 7.33 20.62
N ASN A 701 -8.00 6.40 19.69
CA ASN A 701 -7.15 6.65 18.51
C ASN A 701 -7.70 7.77 17.62
N GLU A 702 -9.03 7.83 17.45
CA GLU A 702 -9.70 8.87 16.68
C GLU A 702 -9.51 10.26 17.30
N VAL A 703 -9.60 10.39 18.63
CA VAL A 703 -9.37 11.65 19.35
C VAL A 703 -7.89 12.05 19.30
N GLU A 704 -6.95 11.12 19.48
CA GLU A 704 -5.51 11.37 19.42
C GLU A 704 -5.06 11.88 18.02
N ASN A 705 -5.58 11.29 16.94
CA ASN A 705 -5.30 11.76 15.58
C ASN A 705 -5.82 13.18 15.30
N GLN A 706 -6.94 13.57 15.92
CA GLN A 706 -7.49 14.92 15.79
C GLN A 706 -6.59 15.96 16.45
N ILE A 707 -6.03 15.65 17.62
CA ILE A 707 -5.07 16.51 18.33
C ILE A 707 -3.80 16.72 17.48
N LEU A 708 -3.25 15.66 16.89
CA LEU A 708 -2.04 15.75 16.06
C LEU A 708 -2.22 16.58 14.77
N THR A 709 -3.40 16.48 14.15
CA THR A 709 -3.72 17.25 12.93
C THR A 709 -3.83 18.75 13.21
N ARG A 710 -4.41 19.11 14.35
CA ARG A 710 -4.48 20.50 14.84
C ARG A 710 -3.08 21.09 15.01
N ASP A 711 -2.22 20.37 15.74
CA ASP A 711 -0.92 20.88 16.19
C ASP A 711 0.08 21.00 15.03
N SER A 712 0.00 20.13 14.01
CA SER A 712 0.93 20.12 12.85
C SER A 712 0.65 21.22 11.81
N LYS A 713 -0.60 21.67 11.67
CA LYS A 713 -1.01 22.67 10.67
C LYS A 713 -1.06 24.10 11.22
N GLY A 714 -0.77 24.29 12.52
CA GLY A 714 -0.72 25.61 13.16
C GLY A 714 -2.07 26.33 13.22
N ILE A 715 -3.17 25.58 13.16
CA ILE A 715 -4.55 26.10 13.18
C ILE A 715 -5.12 26.01 14.60
N THR A 716 -6.01 26.94 14.96
CA THR A 716 -6.63 26.93 16.30
C THR A 716 -7.70 25.85 16.41
N GLN A 717 -8.02 25.42 17.64
CA GLN A 717 -9.09 24.45 17.89
C GLN A 717 -10.43 24.92 17.30
N ASP A 718 -10.73 26.22 17.41
CA ASP A 718 -11.96 26.81 16.88
C ASP A 718 -12.00 26.78 15.35
N GLN A 719 -10.87 27.05 14.68
CA GLN A 719 -10.78 26.97 13.22
C GLN A 719 -10.91 25.53 12.71
N LEU A 720 -10.29 24.56 13.38
CA LEU A 720 -10.43 23.16 13.02
C LEU A 720 -11.88 22.66 13.24
N ASN A 721 -12.51 23.08 14.34
CA ASN A 721 -13.91 22.79 14.63
C ASN A 721 -14.86 23.43 13.61
N GLU A 722 -14.56 24.65 13.14
CA GLU A 722 -15.32 25.36 12.10
C GLU A 722 -15.19 24.68 10.73
N PHE A 723 -13.98 24.35 10.29
CA PHE A 723 -13.76 23.63 9.03
C PHE A 723 -14.41 22.25 9.04
N ARG A 724 -14.31 21.54 10.18
CA ARG A 724 -14.91 20.20 10.33
C ARG A 724 -16.42 20.26 10.48
N GLY A 725 -16.96 21.24 11.19
CA GLY A 725 -18.38 21.50 11.32
C GLY A 725 -19.00 21.79 9.95
N SER A 726 -18.37 22.65 9.17
CA SER A 726 -18.76 22.94 7.79
C SER A 726 -18.65 21.70 6.89
N PHE A 727 -17.56 20.93 6.98
CA PHE A 727 -17.41 19.71 6.16
C PHE A 727 -18.47 18.65 6.50
N ASN A 728 -18.71 18.38 7.78
CA ASN A 728 -19.71 17.40 8.24
C ASN A 728 -21.15 17.82 7.94
N HIS A 729 -21.43 19.13 7.89
CA HIS A 729 -22.76 19.62 7.51
C HIS A 729 -23.10 19.23 6.06
N PHE A 730 -22.12 19.24 5.16
CA PHE A 730 -22.30 18.88 3.76
C PHE A 730 -22.06 17.38 3.48
N ASP A 731 -21.33 16.66 4.32
CA ASP A 731 -21.20 15.19 4.26
C ASP A 731 -22.43 14.49 4.88
N LYS A 732 -23.58 14.62 4.21
CA LYS A 732 -24.86 14.04 4.66
C LYS A 732 -24.82 12.52 4.82
N THR A 733 -23.89 11.87 4.13
CA THR A 733 -23.73 10.41 4.13
C THR A 733 -22.70 9.92 5.14
N ARG A 734 -21.99 10.83 5.83
CA ARG A 734 -20.92 10.55 6.80
C ARG A 734 -19.83 9.61 6.24
N THR A 735 -19.50 9.78 4.97
CA THR A 735 -18.51 8.95 4.28
C THR A 735 -17.08 9.47 4.42
N GLY A 736 -16.90 10.67 5.00
CA GLY A 736 -15.63 11.39 5.07
C GLY A 736 -15.20 12.00 3.73
N ARG A 737 -16.14 12.13 2.78
CA ARG A 737 -15.89 12.56 1.40
C ARG A 737 -17.01 13.47 0.93
N LEU A 738 -16.67 14.54 0.22
CA LEU A 738 -17.63 15.43 -0.43
C LEU A 738 -17.59 15.23 -1.94
N ASN A 739 -18.75 15.10 -2.58
CA ASN A 739 -18.83 15.17 -4.05
C ASN A 739 -18.62 16.63 -4.54
N PRO A 740 -18.45 16.89 -5.85
CA PRO A 740 -18.15 18.22 -6.36
C PRO A 740 -19.18 19.29 -5.99
N ASP A 741 -20.47 18.95 -5.97
CA ASP A 741 -21.54 19.88 -5.65
C ASP A 741 -21.60 20.20 -4.14
N GLU A 742 -21.38 19.18 -3.30
CA GLU A 742 -21.24 19.32 -1.85
C GLU A 742 -19.98 20.12 -1.48
N PHE A 743 -18.87 19.88 -2.17
CA PHE A 743 -17.62 20.61 -1.98
C PHE A 743 -17.75 22.08 -2.39
N LYS A 744 -18.42 22.37 -3.51
CA LYS A 744 -18.74 23.74 -3.95
C LYS A 744 -19.56 24.47 -2.89
N SER A 745 -20.57 23.80 -2.35
CA SER A 745 -21.44 24.34 -1.31
C SER A 745 -20.70 24.56 0.01
N CYS A 746 -19.79 23.65 0.37
CA CYS A 746 -18.92 23.76 1.53
C CYS A 746 -17.97 24.95 1.44
N LEU A 747 -17.31 25.16 0.29
CA LEU A 747 -16.43 26.31 0.04
C LEU A 747 -17.17 27.65 0.19
N ILE A 748 -18.39 27.75 -0.36
CA ILE A 748 -19.22 28.95 -0.23
C ILE A 748 -19.61 29.20 1.24
N SER A 749 -19.95 28.13 1.98
CA SER A 749 -20.30 28.22 3.40
C SER A 749 -19.14 28.65 4.29
N VAL A 750 -17.90 28.33 3.92
CA VAL A 750 -16.66 28.71 4.62
C VAL A 750 -16.16 30.10 4.17
N GLY A 751 -16.90 30.77 3.28
CA GLY A 751 -16.63 32.15 2.85
C GLY A 751 -15.78 32.29 1.59
N TYR A 752 -15.52 31.19 0.87
CA TYR A 752 -14.78 31.22 -0.40
C TYR A 752 -15.73 31.61 -1.55
N ASN A 753 -15.56 32.81 -2.11
CA ASN A 753 -16.49 33.38 -3.08
C ASN A 753 -16.32 32.79 -4.49
N ILE A 754 -17.21 31.88 -4.87
CA ILE A 754 -17.35 31.38 -6.24
C ILE A 754 -18.48 32.16 -6.93
N ARG A 755 -18.19 32.87 -8.03
CA ARG A 755 -19.19 33.65 -8.78
C ARG A 755 -20.22 32.73 -9.46
N ASN A 756 -21.48 33.15 -9.55
CA ASN A 756 -22.56 32.39 -10.18
C ASN A 756 -22.65 32.58 -11.71
N ASP A 757 -21.56 32.98 -12.36
CA ASP A 757 -21.47 33.19 -13.80
C ASP A 757 -20.59 32.11 -14.47
N ARG A 758 -20.51 32.16 -15.81
CA ARG A 758 -19.69 31.22 -16.59
C ARG A 758 -18.20 31.29 -16.22
N GLN A 759 -17.77 32.40 -15.61
CA GLN A 759 -16.41 32.62 -15.11
C GLN A 759 -16.17 31.84 -13.81
N GLY A 760 -17.08 31.94 -12.83
CA GLY A 760 -16.95 31.23 -11.55
C GLY A 760 -17.08 29.70 -11.68
N GLU A 761 -17.79 29.21 -12.69
CA GLU A 761 -17.80 27.78 -13.01
C GLU A 761 -16.46 27.28 -13.59
N ASN A 762 -15.76 28.13 -14.35
CA ASN A 762 -14.41 27.83 -14.82
C ASN A 762 -13.39 27.90 -13.67
N ASP A 763 -13.56 28.86 -12.76
CA ASP A 763 -12.72 28.97 -11.56
C ASP A 763 -12.92 27.75 -10.64
N PHE A 764 -14.15 27.29 -10.46
CA PHE A 764 -14.43 26.08 -9.69
C PHE A 764 -13.85 24.82 -10.35
N ARG A 765 -13.94 24.66 -11.67
CA ARG A 765 -13.26 23.55 -12.37
C ARG A 765 -11.75 23.60 -12.20
N ARG A 766 -11.16 24.79 -12.18
CA ARG A 766 -9.73 24.98 -11.92
C ARG A 766 -9.37 24.59 -10.49
N ILE A 767 -10.19 24.96 -9.51
CA ILE A 767 -10.03 24.54 -8.10
C ILE A 767 -10.17 23.02 -7.98
N MET A 768 -11.20 22.43 -8.60
CA MET A 768 -11.41 20.99 -8.60
C MET A 768 -10.22 20.24 -9.22
N SER A 769 -9.64 20.73 -10.32
CA SER A 769 -8.44 20.13 -10.92
C SER A 769 -7.20 20.19 -10.02
N ARG A 770 -7.19 21.06 -9.00
CA ARG A 770 -6.10 21.20 -8.02
C ARG A 770 -6.31 20.33 -6.79
N VAL A 771 -7.56 20.22 -6.32
CA VAL A 771 -7.94 19.44 -5.14
C VAL A 771 -8.18 17.96 -5.48
N ASP A 772 -8.60 17.68 -6.70
CA ASP A 772 -8.79 16.34 -7.29
C ASP A 772 -8.13 16.23 -8.69
N PRO A 773 -6.79 16.27 -8.78
CA PRO A 773 -6.07 16.21 -10.07
C PRO A 773 -6.20 14.87 -10.80
N ASN A 774 -6.71 13.84 -10.11
CA ASN A 774 -6.91 12.50 -10.67
C ASN A 774 -8.36 12.29 -11.17
N SER A 775 -9.23 13.30 -11.04
CA SER A 775 -10.66 13.20 -11.40
C SER A 775 -11.35 12.01 -10.73
N THR A 776 -11.03 11.76 -9.46
CA THR A 776 -11.67 10.72 -8.64
C THR A 776 -13.15 11.03 -8.37
N GLY A 777 -13.56 12.30 -8.51
CA GLY A 777 -14.93 12.75 -8.37
C GLY A 777 -15.35 12.99 -6.92
N TYR A 778 -14.43 13.07 -5.97
CA TYR A 778 -14.71 13.40 -4.57
C TYR A 778 -13.51 14.05 -3.87
N VAL A 779 -13.77 14.84 -2.84
CA VAL A 779 -12.77 15.56 -2.04
C VAL A 779 -12.76 15.05 -0.60
N THR A 780 -11.58 14.68 -0.08
CA THR A 780 -11.40 14.27 1.32
C THR A 780 -11.19 15.49 2.22
N PHE A 781 -11.44 15.33 3.53
CA PHE A 781 -11.23 16.40 4.50
C PHE A 781 -9.78 16.93 4.50
N ASP A 782 -8.79 16.05 4.32
CA ASP A 782 -7.37 16.45 4.26
C ASP A 782 -7.05 17.29 3.02
N ALA A 783 -7.59 16.93 1.85
CA ALA A 783 -7.40 17.67 0.61
C ALA A 783 -8.10 19.04 0.64
N PHE A 784 -9.26 19.12 1.29
CA PHE A 784 -9.95 20.37 1.58
C PHE A 784 -9.11 21.27 2.50
N LEU A 785 -8.59 20.71 3.59
CA LEU A 785 -7.78 21.44 4.57
C LEU A 785 -6.44 21.94 3.98
N ASP A 786 -5.80 21.14 3.11
CA ASP A 786 -4.58 21.53 2.38
C ASP A 786 -4.84 22.63 1.34
N PHE A 787 -6.01 22.61 0.69
CA PHE A 787 -6.39 23.67 -0.25
C PHE A 787 -6.56 25.02 0.45
N MET A 788 -7.26 25.04 1.58
CA MET A 788 -7.53 26.26 2.35
C MET A 788 -6.26 26.94 2.90
N THR A 789 -5.12 26.26 2.91
CA THR A 789 -3.86 26.73 3.50
C THR A 789 -2.78 27.10 2.47
N ARG A 790 -3.04 26.97 1.15
CA ARG A 790 -2.01 26.95 0.08
C ARG A 790 -1.69 28.26 -0.66
N GLU A 791 -2.52 29.31 -0.58
CA GLU A 791 -2.37 30.55 -1.38
C GLU A 791 -1.13 31.43 -1.07
N ASN A 792 -0.16 30.93 -0.31
CA ASN A 792 0.95 31.72 0.23
C ASN A 792 2.38 31.35 -0.31
N THR A 793 2.58 30.75 -1.52
CA THR A 793 3.93 30.29 -2.01
C THR A 793 4.27 30.48 -3.53
N ASP A 794 5.50 30.92 -3.91
CA ASP A 794 6.04 31.27 -5.28
C ASP A 794 6.87 30.15 -6.03
N THR A 795 6.91 30.09 -7.40
CA THR A 795 7.68 29.09 -8.24
C THR A 795 8.35 29.63 -9.56
N ASP A 796 9.43 28.98 -10.08
CA ASP A 796 10.35 29.39 -11.21
C ASP A 796 9.86 29.07 -12.68
N THR A 797 10.25 29.84 -13.73
CA THR A 797 9.77 29.75 -15.16
C THR A 797 10.85 29.54 -16.27
N ALA A 798 10.45 29.19 -17.52
CA ALA A 798 11.33 28.95 -18.67
C ALA A 798 12.12 30.19 -19.14
N GLU A 799 11.48 31.36 -19.21
CA GLU A 799 12.15 32.64 -19.52
C GLU A 799 13.27 32.96 -18.54
N GLN A 800 13.06 32.68 -17.24
CA GLN A 800 14.06 32.90 -16.20
C GLN A 800 15.31 32.03 -16.38
N ILE A 801 15.19 30.88 -17.06
CA ILE A 801 16.32 30.00 -17.40
C ILE A 801 17.03 30.46 -18.67
N ILE A 802 16.30 30.90 -19.68
CA ILE A 802 16.87 31.50 -20.90
C ILE A 802 17.72 32.73 -20.55
N ASP A 803 17.21 33.59 -19.67
CA ASP A 803 17.93 34.77 -19.20
C ASP A 803 19.18 34.39 -18.39
N SER A 804 19.12 33.29 -17.63
CA SER A 804 20.28 32.78 -16.90
C SER A 804 21.39 32.30 -17.85
N PHE A 805 21.04 31.58 -18.93
CA PHE A 805 22.03 31.17 -19.94
C PHE A 805 22.56 32.35 -20.76
N ARG A 806 21.74 33.37 -21.03
CA ARG A 806 22.18 34.61 -21.69
C ARG A 806 23.26 35.34 -20.90
N ILE A 807 23.13 35.37 -19.57
CA ILE A 807 24.13 35.95 -18.68
C ILE A 807 25.46 35.19 -18.78
N LEU A 808 25.43 33.85 -18.77
CA LEU A 808 26.64 33.02 -18.91
C LEU A 808 27.30 33.17 -20.29
N ALA A 809 26.52 33.39 -21.33
CA ALA A 809 26.99 33.62 -22.70
C ALA A 809 27.52 35.04 -22.95
N SER A 810 27.59 35.90 -21.93
CA SER A 810 27.96 37.33 -22.08
C SER A 810 27.08 38.04 -23.12
N ASP A 811 25.75 37.87 -23.01
CA ASP A 811 24.72 38.42 -23.90
C ASP A 811 24.76 37.94 -25.37
N LYS A 812 25.57 36.93 -25.68
CA LYS A 812 25.56 36.29 -27.00
C LYS A 812 24.33 35.40 -27.17
N PRO A 813 23.79 35.27 -28.40
CA PRO A 813 22.65 34.39 -28.68
C PRO A 813 23.02 32.89 -28.68
N TYR A 814 24.29 32.55 -28.49
CA TYR A 814 24.83 31.20 -28.43
C TYR A 814 25.80 31.06 -27.25
N ILE A 815 26.01 29.83 -26.78
CA ILE A 815 27.02 29.51 -25.75
C ILE A 815 28.06 28.53 -26.31
N THR A 816 29.33 28.68 -25.93
CA THR A 816 30.40 27.76 -26.38
C THR A 816 30.64 26.64 -25.38
N VAL A 817 31.29 25.56 -25.83
CA VAL A 817 31.69 24.44 -24.97
C VAL A 817 32.64 24.90 -23.86
N GLU A 818 33.57 25.80 -24.18
CA GLU A 818 34.50 26.38 -23.22
C GLU A 818 33.78 27.24 -22.17
N ASP A 819 32.77 28.01 -22.57
CA ASP A 819 31.97 28.82 -21.65
C ASP A 819 31.18 27.94 -20.67
N LEU A 820 30.57 26.84 -21.15
CA LEU A 820 29.86 25.89 -20.27
C LEU A 820 30.82 25.22 -19.27
N ARG A 821 32.00 24.77 -19.71
CA ARG A 821 32.99 24.14 -18.83
C ARG A 821 33.65 25.12 -17.85
N ARG A 822 33.65 26.41 -18.15
CA ARG A 822 34.17 27.46 -17.25
C ARG A 822 33.17 27.86 -16.18
N GLU A 823 31.89 27.97 -16.53
CA GLU A 823 30.85 28.57 -15.66
C GLU A 823 29.98 27.54 -14.92
N LEU A 824 29.97 26.27 -15.36
CA LEU A 824 29.20 25.18 -14.76
C LEU A 824 30.11 24.05 -14.22
N PRO A 825 29.64 23.29 -13.21
CA PRO A 825 30.27 22.03 -12.81
C PRO A 825 30.40 21.04 -13.99
N SER A 826 31.47 20.23 -13.98
CA SER A 826 31.83 19.37 -15.11
C SER A 826 30.74 18.39 -15.56
N ASP A 827 29.95 17.85 -14.63
CA ASP A 827 28.83 16.93 -14.91
C ASP A 827 27.66 17.64 -15.60
N GLN A 828 27.36 18.88 -15.18
CA GLN A 828 26.30 19.71 -15.76
C GLN A 828 26.69 20.27 -17.13
N ALA A 829 27.97 20.65 -17.30
CA ALA A 829 28.51 21.10 -18.57
C ALA A 829 28.40 20.01 -19.66
N GLU A 830 28.85 18.78 -19.36
CA GLU A 830 28.78 17.66 -20.31
C GLU A 830 27.34 17.27 -20.65
N TYR A 831 26.43 17.30 -19.66
CA TYR A 831 25.01 17.07 -19.91
C TYR A 831 24.40 18.09 -20.87
N CYS A 832 24.71 19.39 -20.69
CA CYS A 832 24.27 20.42 -21.61
C CYS A 832 24.86 20.24 -23.02
N ILE A 833 26.14 19.90 -23.14
CA ILE A 833 26.81 19.68 -24.43
C ILE A 833 26.16 18.53 -25.22
N GLN A 834 25.78 17.46 -24.54
CA GLN A 834 25.18 16.29 -25.18
C GLN A 834 23.73 16.51 -25.63
N ARG A 835 23.00 17.42 -24.97
CA ARG A 835 21.57 17.67 -25.18
C ARG A 835 21.25 18.94 -25.97
N MET A 836 22.15 19.92 -26.01
CA MET A 836 21.96 21.15 -26.79
C MET A 836 22.26 20.92 -28.27
N GLY A 837 21.39 21.47 -29.13
CA GLY A 837 21.63 21.50 -30.58
C GLY A 837 22.69 22.53 -30.97
N GLN A 838 23.27 22.38 -32.16
CA GLN A 838 24.18 23.38 -32.73
C GLN A 838 23.42 24.65 -33.12
N TYR A 839 23.98 25.81 -32.77
CA TYR A 839 23.41 27.10 -33.18
C TYR A 839 23.66 27.35 -34.67
N ARG A 840 22.62 27.73 -35.42
CA ARG A 840 22.66 27.96 -36.88
C ARG A 840 22.35 29.41 -37.30
N GLY A 841 22.55 30.37 -36.40
CA GLY A 841 22.24 31.79 -36.65
C GLY A 841 23.42 32.63 -37.20
N PRO A 842 23.20 33.94 -37.44
CA PRO A 842 24.26 34.87 -37.87
C PRO A 842 25.35 34.99 -36.80
N GLY A 843 26.63 34.95 -37.20
CA GLY A 843 27.77 35.08 -36.28
C GLY A 843 28.21 33.77 -35.60
N THR A 844 27.86 32.62 -36.19
CA THR A 844 28.21 31.28 -35.68
C THR A 844 29.73 31.07 -35.64
N VAL A 845 30.23 30.58 -34.49
CA VAL A 845 31.60 30.14 -34.27
C VAL A 845 31.66 28.61 -34.13
N PRO A 846 32.79 27.95 -34.45
CA PRO A 846 32.95 26.51 -34.20
C PRO A 846 32.66 26.18 -32.73
N GLY A 847 31.74 25.23 -32.48
CA GLY A 847 31.37 24.83 -31.11
C GLY A 847 30.24 25.63 -30.45
N ALA A 848 29.50 26.46 -31.20
CA ALA A 848 28.34 27.21 -30.69
C ALA A 848 27.09 26.32 -30.49
N LEU A 849 26.50 26.38 -29.29
CA LEU A 849 25.32 25.62 -28.86
C LEU A 849 24.11 26.54 -28.61
N ASP A 850 22.91 26.02 -28.89
CA ASP A 850 21.63 26.73 -28.72
C ASP A 850 20.97 26.40 -27.38
N TYR A 851 21.07 27.35 -26.44
CA TYR A 851 20.48 27.21 -25.11
C TYR A 851 19.00 27.61 -25.06
N ARG A 852 18.45 28.30 -26.08
CA ARG A 852 17.05 28.75 -26.11
C ARG A 852 16.12 27.58 -26.37
N THR A 853 16.37 26.82 -27.44
CA THR A 853 15.61 25.62 -27.77
C THR A 853 15.69 24.56 -26.66
N PHE A 854 16.85 24.45 -26.01
CA PHE A 854 17.03 23.56 -24.88
C PHE A 854 16.17 23.98 -23.66
N SER A 855 16.14 25.28 -23.35
CA SER A 855 15.39 25.80 -22.20
C SER A 855 13.88 25.72 -22.38
N THR A 856 13.38 25.96 -23.60
CA THR A 856 11.95 25.83 -23.91
C THR A 856 11.49 24.37 -23.92
N ALA A 857 12.31 23.46 -24.44
CA ALA A 857 12.04 22.02 -24.41
C ALA A 857 11.92 21.46 -22.98
N LEU A 858 12.66 22.01 -22.01
CA LEU A 858 12.60 21.58 -20.60
C LEU A 858 11.23 21.80 -19.93
N TYR A 859 10.48 22.79 -20.39
CA TYR A 859 9.17 23.21 -19.85
C TYR A 859 8.01 22.93 -20.80
N GLY A 860 8.27 22.35 -21.98
CA GLY A 860 7.21 22.03 -22.95
C GLY A 860 6.70 23.19 -23.77
N GLU A 861 7.35 24.35 -23.69
CA GLU A 861 7.05 25.52 -24.52
C GLU A 861 7.77 25.39 -25.88
N SER A 862 7.60 24.25 -26.55
CA SER A 862 8.06 24.16 -27.94
C SER A 862 7.08 24.97 -28.78
N ASP A 863 7.57 25.99 -29.49
CA ASP A 863 6.78 26.67 -30.53
C ASP A 863 6.19 25.61 -31.46
N LEU A 864 4.88 25.42 -31.31
CA LEU A 864 3.99 24.84 -32.29
C LEU A 864 3.24 25.98 -32.96
#